data_AF-A0A183C1S2-F1
#
_entry.id   AF-A0A183C1S2-F1
#
_cell.length_a   1.000
_cell.length_b   1.000
_cell.length_c   1.000
_cell.angle_alpha   90.00
_cell.angle_beta   90.00
_cell.angle_gamma   90.00
#
_symmetry.space_group_name_H-M   'P 1'
#
loop_
_entity.id
_entity.type
_entity.pdbx_description
1 polymer ?
#
loop_
_entity_poly.entity_id
_entity_poly.type
_entity_poly.pdbx_seq_one_letter_code
_entity_poly.pdbx_strand_id
1 'polypeptide(L)'
;MALVYERHCISIGPFADTRHIVEMLAKCTNVAERDHFLFFINKLSLDKQNVRELITANSVALLVDIAVLAHLHTNRAKLHGQTNVIEANKDGIQCEETEPKEWYYNDRQGQRQGPISFRKMKRLYFDGVLFEKSEVWAEGLDKWCHFSSVAQFRWTVCCVGKTTTAAAPSTGDGGSGTIGEEVETRETAEMALPVGLYNLTDLCSLILDTLIQMCTFFPSRDETDAVIRPMPRIKKVLSEPVLLYQLVQLLLTYDPSVVQRVATLVNDVMQDNPFVPRLYLSGVFFFILMYNGSNILPVARFLKDTHLKQAFRSTLSKSELASRSVLCPMLPEANIFYLEYGAEKYAEVFLGEFENPECIWNSEMRRNMIEKIAIHVSDFSSRLSSNVKALYRYCPIPPIDYPQLKEELFCQFYYLPHLTDHHRFPNWPIREPVEFLRACLSAWQDEITRKPAQMSVEQACERLGLSTTDSAAGWKDTSAVRRAYFKLAQKYHPDKNPDGREQFEQINYAYEFLTSTLVRASSSSSPDMNRIVIIIRAQSIVYRRNLQVLSPYKYAGYSQLIKTINLESTDDTLFARSKEDGGQLLVAAVELCYWTLRSSALNAEQLRRDGGLDALYKTFERCVPMITAGSHENLRSSTDWPVLRQSVIWQLLPHLFRFDYTLDEGGVAHSEKSNQQAVLNRLARSCCEALACLAGFRPDTPDNDGVQNSVPQLHAYEETPQKGEQSAELPPSAAPPPNGGAHQQKFNGQAEDDDEEDLVNAKPAVVQCRNDSVLKLLNSNTEDPYLIWDNSTRAELLDFVDKHRNSHENTSELFGAEFKLSVYAAELVVGEIFVRIYNTQPEFKLLISWTS
;
A
#
# COMPACT_ATOMS: atom_id res chain seq x y z
N MET A 1 -0.11 -50.07 24.29
CA MET A 1 1.25 -49.69 23.81
C MET A 1 1.38 -48.19 23.63
N ALA A 2 0.62 -47.56 22.73
CA ALA A 2 0.70 -46.12 22.46
C ALA A 2 0.63 -45.22 23.71
N LEU A 3 -0.36 -45.43 24.59
CA LEU A 3 -0.50 -44.64 25.84
C LEU A 3 0.69 -44.78 26.80
N VAL A 4 1.34 -45.95 26.83
CA VAL A 4 2.51 -46.19 27.68
C VAL A 4 3.73 -45.49 27.07
N TYR A 5 3.91 -45.62 25.75
CA TYR A 5 4.99 -44.98 25.03
C TYR A 5 4.91 -43.46 25.12
N GLU A 6 3.72 -42.88 24.96
CA GLU A 6 3.48 -41.44 25.10
C GLU A 6 3.99 -40.88 26.44
N ARG A 7 3.75 -41.61 27.55
CA ARG A 7 4.12 -41.17 28.90
C ARG A 7 5.58 -41.44 29.25
N HIS A 8 6.22 -42.40 28.59
CA HIS A 8 7.53 -42.93 28.99
C HIS A 8 8.51 -43.08 27.81
N CYS A 9 8.33 -42.33 26.71
CA CYS A 9 9.16 -42.46 25.50
C CYS A 9 10.64 -42.26 25.77
N ILE A 10 11.02 -41.34 26.67
CA ILE A 10 12.42 -41.08 27.05
C ILE A 10 13.02 -42.30 27.75
N SER A 11 12.26 -42.98 28.60
CA SER A 11 12.71 -44.15 29.35
C SER A 11 12.72 -45.43 28.50
N ILE A 12 11.77 -45.57 27.57
CA ILE A 12 11.68 -46.71 26.66
C ILE A 12 12.72 -46.59 25.55
N GLY A 13 12.96 -45.37 25.05
CA GLY A 13 13.83 -45.13 23.90
C GLY A 13 13.26 -45.69 22.59
N PRO A 14 14.12 -45.96 21.59
CA PRO A 14 13.68 -46.42 20.28
C PRO A 14 12.97 -47.78 20.33
N PHE A 15 11.91 -47.91 19.55
CA PHE A 15 11.11 -49.10 19.41
C PHE A 15 11.62 -49.95 18.23
N ALA A 16 12.14 -51.14 18.54
CA ALA A 16 12.82 -52.01 17.57
C ALA A 16 11.92 -52.40 16.37
N ASP A 17 10.63 -52.65 16.62
CA ASP A 17 9.70 -53.16 15.60
C ASP A 17 9.00 -52.05 14.79
N THR A 18 9.51 -50.82 14.83
CA THR A 18 8.94 -49.67 14.11
C THR A 18 8.65 -49.96 12.64
N ARG A 19 9.58 -50.62 11.92
CA ARG A 19 9.38 -51.01 10.51
C ARG A 19 8.22 -52.00 10.36
N HIS A 20 8.11 -52.98 11.24
CA HIS A 20 7.04 -53.98 11.19
C HIS A 20 5.66 -53.34 11.40
N ILE A 21 5.54 -52.34 12.27
CA ILE A 21 4.29 -51.58 12.44
C ILE A 21 3.85 -50.91 11.13
N VAL A 22 4.79 -50.30 10.39
CA VAL A 22 4.49 -49.67 9.08
C VAL A 22 4.05 -50.71 8.05
N GLU A 23 4.70 -51.89 8.02
CA GLU A 23 4.29 -52.99 7.15
C GLU A 23 2.90 -53.54 7.49
N MET A 24 2.55 -53.63 8.78
CA MET A 24 1.21 -54.00 9.22
C MET A 24 0.18 -52.97 8.79
N LEU A 25 0.44 -51.67 8.96
CA LEU A 25 -0.44 -50.62 8.46
C LEU A 25 -0.63 -50.71 6.93
N ALA A 26 0.46 -50.93 6.18
CA ALA A 26 0.42 -51.06 4.73
C ALA A 26 -0.44 -52.24 4.26
N LYS A 27 -0.58 -53.31 5.08
CA LYS A 27 -1.40 -54.51 4.79
C LYS A 27 -2.76 -54.54 5.51
N CYS A 28 -3.02 -53.60 6.43
CA CYS A 28 -4.24 -53.50 7.24
C CYS A 28 -5.53 -53.26 6.43
N THR A 29 -6.49 -54.18 6.49
CA THR A 29 -7.82 -54.01 5.86
C THR A 29 -8.92 -53.64 6.86
N ASN A 30 -8.60 -53.52 8.15
CA ASN A 30 -9.55 -53.16 9.19
C ASN A 30 -9.41 -51.66 9.53
N VAL A 31 -10.52 -50.93 9.55
CA VAL A 31 -10.56 -49.47 9.82
C VAL A 31 -10.13 -49.16 11.26
N ALA A 32 -10.60 -49.94 12.23
CA ALA A 32 -10.24 -49.73 13.63
C ALA A 32 -8.74 -50.01 13.87
N GLU A 33 -8.20 -51.09 13.29
CA GLU A 33 -6.77 -51.39 13.40
C GLU A 33 -5.89 -50.32 12.73
N ARG A 34 -6.31 -49.83 11.55
CA ARG A 34 -5.64 -48.71 10.86
C ARG A 34 -5.50 -47.52 11.80
N ASP A 35 -6.58 -47.13 12.47
CA ASP A 35 -6.61 -45.98 13.37
C ASP A 35 -5.69 -46.18 14.59
N HIS A 36 -5.70 -47.37 15.18
CA HIS A 36 -4.78 -47.71 16.28
C HIS A 36 -3.31 -47.69 15.84
N PHE A 37 -2.99 -48.21 14.65
CA PHE A 37 -1.64 -48.16 14.11
C PHE A 37 -1.19 -46.72 13.86
N LEU A 38 -2.04 -45.87 13.29
CA LEU A 38 -1.75 -44.45 13.06
C LEU A 38 -1.54 -43.71 14.37
N PHE A 39 -2.38 -43.95 15.38
CA PHE A 39 -2.19 -43.41 16.71
C PHE A 39 -0.87 -43.88 17.33
N PHE A 40 -0.50 -45.15 17.16
CA PHE A 40 0.77 -45.64 17.68
C PHE A 40 1.97 -45.04 16.93
N ILE A 41 1.91 -44.92 15.60
CA ILE A 41 2.96 -44.25 14.79
C ILE A 41 3.12 -42.80 15.22
N ASN A 42 2.03 -42.08 15.50
CA ASN A 42 2.07 -40.73 16.06
C ASN A 42 2.82 -40.68 17.42
N LYS A 43 2.62 -41.67 18.29
CA LYS A 43 3.37 -41.71 19.57
C LYS A 43 4.82 -42.16 19.37
N LEU A 44 5.10 -43.07 18.44
CA LEU A 44 6.46 -43.48 18.09
C LEU A 44 7.26 -42.32 17.49
N SER A 45 6.62 -41.38 16.80
CA SER A 45 7.29 -40.20 16.24
C SER A 45 7.79 -39.20 17.28
N LEU A 46 7.53 -39.43 18.58
CA LEU A 46 8.11 -38.64 19.69
C LEU A 46 9.60 -38.92 19.93
N ASP A 47 10.16 -39.98 19.34
CA ASP A 47 11.59 -40.31 19.41
C ASP A 47 12.28 -40.16 18.05
N LYS A 48 13.45 -39.50 18.04
CA LYS A 48 14.19 -39.18 16.81
C LYS A 48 14.65 -40.43 16.05
N GLN A 49 15.04 -41.49 16.75
CA GLN A 49 15.53 -42.71 16.12
C GLN A 49 14.38 -43.51 15.50
N ASN A 50 13.22 -43.57 16.15
CA ASN A 50 12.01 -44.12 15.53
C ASN A 50 11.61 -43.38 14.27
N VAL A 51 11.70 -42.03 14.26
CA VAL A 51 11.41 -41.26 13.04
C VAL A 51 12.35 -41.67 11.89
N ARG A 52 13.65 -41.91 12.14
CA ARG A 52 14.56 -42.42 11.08
C ARG A 52 14.09 -43.75 10.51
N GLU A 53 13.64 -44.66 11.37
CA GLU A 53 13.14 -45.97 10.95
C GLU A 53 11.81 -45.84 10.18
N LEU A 54 10.88 -44.99 10.65
CA LEU A 54 9.62 -44.68 9.96
C LEU A 54 9.86 -44.15 8.54
N ILE A 55 10.76 -43.17 8.38
CA ILE A 55 11.12 -42.62 7.06
C ILE A 55 11.70 -43.73 6.17
N THR A 56 12.57 -44.58 6.72
CA THR A 56 13.22 -45.66 5.97
C THR A 56 12.22 -46.76 5.58
N ALA A 57 11.19 -46.98 6.38
CA ALA A 57 10.09 -47.92 6.11
C ALA A 57 9.02 -47.37 5.14
N ASN A 58 9.25 -46.22 4.50
CA ASN A 58 8.31 -45.56 3.57
C ASN A 58 6.97 -45.17 4.22
N SER A 59 6.96 -44.85 5.52
CA SER A 59 5.74 -44.44 6.21
C SER A 59 5.17 -43.13 5.65
N VAL A 60 6.02 -42.22 5.17
CA VAL A 60 5.64 -40.88 4.71
C VAL A 60 4.63 -40.92 3.57
N ALA A 61 4.91 -41.72 2.53
CA ALA A 61 4.00 -41.87 1.39
C ALA A 61 2.67 -42.52 1.81
N LEU A 62 2.72 -43.52 2.69
CA LEU A 62 1.54 -44.19 3.24
C LEU A 62 0.67 -43.24 4.07
N LEU A 63 1.30 -42.38 4.88
CA LEU A 63 0.63 -41.36 5.68
C LEU A 63 -0.10 -40.34 4.78
N VAL A 64 0.56 -39.82 3.74
CA VAL A 64 -0.07 -38.90 2.78
C VAL A 64 -1.23 -39.56 2.04
N ASP A 65 -1.08 -40.82 1.62
CA ASP A 65 -2.13 -41.59 0.93
C ASP A 65 -3.39 -41.80 1.80
N ILE A 66 -3.24 -41.84 3.12
CA ILE A 66 -4.36 -41.89 4.08
C ILE A 66 -4.91 -40.48 4.34
N ALA A 67 -4.06 -39.46 4.45
CA ALA A 67 -4.48 -38.09 4.75
C ALA A 67 -5.46 -37.53 3.69
N VAL A 68 -5.25 -37.83 2.41
CA VAL A 68 -6.12 -37.38 1.30
C VAL A 68 -7.55 -37.92 1.39
N LEU A 69 -7.81 -38.97 2.19
CA LEU A 69 -9.16 -39.44 2.45
C LEU A 69 -10.05 -38.38 3.13
N ALA A 70 -9.46 -37.36 3.75
CA ALA A 70 -10.20 -36.22 4.29
C ALA A 70 -11.13 -35.55 3.26
N HIS A 71 -10.83 -35.64 1.96
CA HIS A 71 -11.69 -35.14 0.89
C HIS A 71 -13.04 -35.86 0.78
N LEU A 72 -13.19 -37.06 1.36
CA LEU A 72 -14.45 -37.81 1.38
C LEU A 72 -15.33 -37.51 2.59
N HIS A 73 -14.89 -36.69 3.54
CA HIS A 73 -15.69 -36.38 4.73
C HIS A 73 -16.94 -35.58 4.34
N THR A 74 -18.10 -35.94 4.92
CA THR A 74 -19.46 -35.56 4.49
C THR A 74 -19.80 -34.06 4.61
N ASN A 75 -18.92 -33.24 5.15
CA ASN A 75 -19.08 -31.77 5.25
C ASN A 75 -17.90 -31.05 4.60
N ARG A 76 -17.81 -31.08 3.26
CA ARG A 76 -16.97 -30.10 2.57
C ARG A 76 -17.52 -28.72 2.88
N ALA A 77 -16.74 -27.82 3.47
CA ALA A 77 -17.18 -26.44 3.60
C ALA A 77 -17.44 -25.90 2.19
N LYS A 78 -18.72 -25.68 1.85
CA LYS A 78 -19.09 -25.06 0.58
C LYS A 78 -18.76 -23.58 0.74
N LEU A 79 -17.91 -23.05 -0.13
CA LEU A 79 -17.66 -21.62 -0.16
C LEU A 79 -19.00 -20.90 -0.41
N HIS A 80 -19.36 -19.96 0.46
CA HIS A 80 -20.63 -19.24 0.42
C HIS A 80 -20.80 -18.35 -0.84
N GLY A 81 -19.78 -18.26 -1.71
CA GLY A 81 -19.83 -17.63 -3.04
C GLY A 81 -20.10 -18.59 -4.21
N GLN A 82 -20.26 -19.90 -3.97
CA GLN A 82 -20.64 -20.85 -5.01
C GLN A 82 -22.14 -20.82 -5.35
N THR A 83 -22.96 -20.08 -4.61
CA THR A 83 -24.42 -20.01 -4.80
C THR A 83 -24.81 -19.55 -6.20
N ASN A 84 -24.09 -18.58 -6.79
CA ASN A 84 -24.43 -18.04 -8.12
C ASN A 84 -24.04 -18.97 -9.28
N VAL A 85 -23.15 -19.95 -9.06
CA VAL A 85 -22.80 -20.98 -10.06
C VAL A 85 -23.68 -22.23 -9.89
N ILE A 86 -24.35 -22.37 -8.75
CA ILE A 86 -25.25 -23.49 -8.42
C ILE A 86 -26.72 -23.17 -8.76
N GLU A 87 -27.09 -21.93 -9.15
CA GLU A 87 -28.47 -21.66 -9.58
C GLU A 87 -28.85 -22.37 -10.90
N ALA A 88 -27.88 -22.83 -11.69
CA ALA A 88 -28.13 -23.76 -12.80
C ALA A 88 -28.35 -25.22 -12.34
N ASN A 89 -28.23 -25.51 -11.05
CA ASN A 89 -28.31 -26.85 -10.46
C ASN A 89 -29.19 -26.86 -9.18
N LYS A 90 -30.19 -25.98 -9.13
CA LYS A 90 -31.27 -26.01 -8.13
C LYS A 90 -32.30 -27.06 -8.52
N ASP A 91 -31.89 -28.33 -8.44
CA ASP A 91 -32.80 -29.41 -8.10
C ASP A 91 -32.08 -30.32 -7.11
N GLY A 92 -32.63 -30.40 -5.91
CA GLY A 92 -32.08 -31.11 -4.75
C GLY A 92 -32.15 -32.63 -4.86
N ILE A 93 -31.84 -33.18 -6.03
CA ILE A 93 -31.63 -34.61 -6.29
C ILE A 93 -30.30 -34.69 -7.03
N GLN A 94 -29.25 -35.16 -6.35
CA GLN A 94 -27.97 -35.43 -7.03
C GLN A 94 -28.14 -36.62 -7.96
N CYS A 95 -28.56 -36.36 -9.20
CA CYS A 95 -28.60 -37.34 -10.27
C CYS A 95 -27.18 -37.85 -10.55
N GLU A 96 -27.01 -39.17 -10.65
CA GLU A 96 -25.74 -39.86 -10.92
C GLU A 96 -24.96 -39.34 -12.13
N GLU A 97 -25.66 -38.69 -13.04
CA GLU A 97 -25.08 -38.13 -14.27
C GLU A 97 -24.21 -36.88 -14.02
N THR A 98 -24.37 -36.23 -12.87
CA THR A 98 -23.71 -34.95 -12.53
C THR A 98 -22.38 -35.09 -11.78
N GLU A 99 -22.01 -36.29 -11.34
CA GLU A 99 -20.73 -36.50 -10.65
C GLU A 99 -19.53 -36.59 -11.61
N PRO A 100 -18.35 -36.05 -11.21
CA PRO A 100 -17.16 -36.17 -12.03
C PRO A 100 -16.75 -37.63 -12.20
N LYS A 101 -16.56 -38.03 -13.46
CA LYS A 101 -16.22 -39.39 -13.86
C LYS A 101 -14.71 -39.49 -14.01
N GLU A 102 -14.05 -40.16 -13.07
CA GLU A 102 -12.58 -40.24 -13.00
C GLU A 102 -12.05 -41.67 -13.14
N TRP A 103 -12.87 -42.67 -12.84
CA TRP A 103 -12.41 -44.05 -12.67
C TRP A 103 -12.64 -44.91 -13.91
N TYR A 104 -11.68 -45.76 -14.20
CA TYR A 104 -11.75 -46.82 -15.19
C TYR A 104 -11.54 -48.16 -14.51
N TYR A 105 -12.16 -49.21 -15.04
CA TYR A 105 -11.96 -50.59 -14.59
C TYR A 105 -11.91 -51.54 -15.78
N ASN A 106 -11.25 -52.69 -15.60
CA ASN A 106 -11.30 -53.78 -16.58
C ASN A 106 -12.44 -54.74 -16.23
N ASP A 107 -13.31 -55.01 -17.20
CA ASP A 107 -14.36 -56.01 -17.03
C ASP A 107 -13.80 -57.45 -17.07
N ARG A 108 -14.68 -58.45 -16.93
CA ARG A 108 -14.28 -59.87 -16.95
C ARG A 108 -13.67 -60.33 -18.28
N GLN A 109 -13.86 -59.57 -19.35
CA GLN A 109 -13.28 -59.83 -20.67
C GLN A 109 -11.98 -59.03 -20.90
N GLY A 110 -11.50 -58.30 -19.89
CA GLY A 110 -10.32 -57.45 -19.98
C GLY A 110 -10.54 -56.17 -20.78
N GLN A 111 -11.80 -55.81 -21.08
CA GLN A 111 -12.11 -54.57 -21.78
C GLN A 111 -12.20 -53.42 -20.80
N ARG A 112 -11.63 -52.28 -21.21
CA ARG A 112 -11.61 -51.05 -20.41
C ARG A 112 -13.00 -50.41 -20.42
N GLN A 113 -13.57 -50.26 -19.24
CA GLN A 113 -14.81 -49.55 -18.99
C GLN A 113 -14.53 -48.21 -18.29
N GLY A 114 -15.29 -47.17 -18.62
CA GLY A 114 -15.17 -45.83 -18.00
C GLY A 114 -14.99 -44.68 -19.00
N PRO A 115 -14.90 -43.42 -18.53
CA PRO A 115 -14.80 -43.03 -17.12
C PRO A 115 -16.14 -43.14 -16.38
N ILE A 116 -16.10 -43.49 -15.08
CA ILE A 116 -17.26 -43.53 -14.18
C ILE A 116 -16.98 -42.85 -12.83
N SER A 117 -18.05 -42.46 -12.12
CA SER A 117 -17.95 -41.77 -10.83
C SER A 117 -17.63 -42.71 -9.68
N PHE A 118 -17.15 -42.15 -8.57
CA PHE A 118 -16.88 -42.89 -7.34
C PHE A 118 -18.14 -43.62 -6.79
N ARG A 119 -19.32 -42.97 -6.81
CA ARG A 119 -20.56 -43.64 -6.39
C ARG A 119 -20.92 -44.83 -7.27
N LYS A 120 -20.73 -44.71 -8.58
CA LYS A 120 -20.96 -45.83 -9.51
C LYS A 120 -19.98 -46.97 -9.28
N MET A 121 -18.70 -46.69 -9.02
CA MET A 121 -17.71 -47.71 -8.63
C MET A 121 -18.12 -48.46 -7.35
N LYS A 122 -18.60 -47.71 -6.33
CA LYS A 122 -19.10 -48.27 -5.07
C LYS A 122 -20.30 -49.21 -5.32
N ARG A 123 -21.25 -48.80 -6.17
CA ARG A 123 -22.40 -49.63 -6.55
C ARG A 123 -22.01 -50.89 -7.30
N LEU A 124 -21.15 -50.79 -8.32
CA LEU A 124 -20.65 -51.96 -9.06
C LEU A 124 -19.94 -52.99 -8.17
N TYR A 125 -19.32 -52.55 -7.07
CA TYR A 125 -18.75 -53.46 -6.07
C TYR A 125 -19.84 -54.20 -5.27
N PHE A 126 -20.86 -53.48 -4.77
CA PHE A 126 -21.97 -54.11 -4.04
C PHE A 126 -22.86 -54.99 -4.91
N ASP A 127 -22.99 -54.65 -6.19
CA ASP A 127 -23.72 -55.44 -7.19
C ASP A 127 -22.92 -56.69 -7.64
N GLY A 128 -21.71 -56.89 -7.14
CA GLY A 128 -20.87 -58.06 -7.46
C GLY A 128 -20.26 -58.04 -8.88
N VAL A 129 -20.24 -56.87 -9.52
CA VAL A 129 -19.56 -56.65 -10.82
C VAL A 129 -18.06 -56.45 -10.60
N LEU A 130 -17.68 -55.69 -9.58
CA LEU A 130 -16.29 -55.48 -9.15
C LEU A 130 -15.96 -56.30 -7.90
N PHE A 131 -14.71 -56.73 -7.80
CA PHE A 131 -14.16 -57.48 -6.67
C PHE A 131 -12.86 -56.83 -6.18
N GLU A 132 -12.37 -57.24 -5.01
CA GLU A 132 -11.13 -56.70 -4.42
C GLU A 132 -9.91 -56.77 -5.35
N LYS A 133 -9.87 -57.76 -6.26
CA LYS A 133 -8.79 -57.98 -7.24
C LYS A 133 -9.05 -57.32 -8.60
N SER A 134 -10.22 -56.75 -8.84
CA SER A 134 -10.52 -56.05 -10.09
C SER A 134 -9.52 -54.93 -10.33
N GLU A 135 -9.02 -54.82 -11.57
CA GLU A 135 -8.08 -53.77 -11.95
C GLU A 135 -8.81 -52.46 -12.19
N VAL A 136 -8.33 -51.40 -11.54
CA VAL A 136 -8.85 -50.05 -11.64
C VAL A 136 -7.74 -49.05 -11.88
N TRP A 137 -8.09 -47.96 -12.56
CA TRP A 137 -7.16 -46.87 -12.85
C TRP A 137 -7.90 -45.52 -12.86
N ALA A 138 -7.19 -44.48 -12.45
CA ALA A 138 -7.61 -43.10 -12.55
C ALA A 138 -6.36 -42.23 -12.76
N GLU A 139 -6.57 -41.00 -13.25
CA GLU A 139 -5.48 -40.04 -13.40
C GLU A 139 -4.81 -39.77 -12.03
N GLY A 140 -3.48 -39.81 -11.97
CA GLY A 140 -2.72 -39.71 -10.72
C GLY A 140 -2.30 -41.05 -10.11
N LEU A 141 -2.74 -42.18 -10.69
CA LEU A 141 -2.17 -43.50 -10.41
C LEU A 141 -1.09 -43.87 -11.44
N ASP A 142 0.05 -44.36 -10.96
CA ASP A 142 1.20 -44.74 -11.80
C ASP A 142 0.90 -45.91 -12.75
N LYS A 143 0.00 -46.80 -12.33
CA LYS A 143 -0.39 -48.01 -13.05
C LYS A 143 -1.79 -48.46 -12.68
N TRP A 144 -2.32 -49.41 -13.44
CA TRP A 144 -3.51 -50.17 -13.04
C TRP A 144 -3.24 -50.87 -11.71
N CYS A 145 -4.17 -50.69 -10.78
CA CYS A 145 -4.06 -51.16 -9.40
C CYS A 145 -5.26 -52.04 -9.08
N HIS A 146 -5.11 -52.99 -8.16
CA HIS A 146 -6.26 -53.72 -7.64
C HIS A 146 -7.17 -52.79 -6.85
N PHE A 147 -8.49 -52.99 -6.94
CA PHE A 147 -9.50 -52.20 -6.23
C PHE A 147 -9.18 -52.07 -4.74
N SER A 148 -8.80 -53.18 -4.09
CA SER A 148 -8.40 -53.23 -2.67
C SER A 148 -7.06 -52.58 -2.33
N SER A 149 -6.22 -52.27 -3.33
CA SER A 149 -4.91 -51.62 -3.11
C SER A 149 -5.00 -50.09 -3.07
N VAL A 150 -6.07 -49.51 -3.60
CA VAL A 150 -6.31 -48.07 -3.59
C VAL A 150 -6.92 -47.67 -2.25
N ALA A 151 -6.22 -46.84 -1.47
CA ALA A 151 -6.64 -46.37 -0.14
C ALA A 151 -8.11 -45.92 -0.08
N GLN A 152 -8.54 -45.13 -1.08
CA GLN A 152 -9.90 -44.63 -1.22
C GLN A 152 -10.93 -45.76 -1.18
N PHE A 153 -10.75 -46.82 -1.97
CA PHE A 153 -11.69 -47.95 -2.00
C PHE A 153 -11.47 -48.93 -0.84
N ARG A 154 -10.20 -49.21 -0.52
CA ARG A 154 -9.80 -50.14 0.53
C ARG A 154 -10.48 -49.83 1.85
N TRP A 155 -10.39 -48.58 2.32
CA TRP A 155 -10.86 -48.18 3.64
C TRP A 155 -12.25 -47.56 3.68
N THR A 156 -12.92 -47.40 2.52
CA THR A 156 -14.29 -46.85 2.48
C THR A 156 -15.32 -47.78 1.82
N VAL A 157 -14.89 -48.77 1.03
CA VAL A 157 -15.76 -49.71 0.33
C VAL A 157 -15.49 -51.15 0.75
N CYS A 158 -14.26 -51.65 0.60
CA CYS A 158 -13.94 -53.06 0.88
C CYS A 158 -14.19 -53.46 2.34
N CYS A 159 -14.03 -52.53 3.27
CA CYS A 159 -14.28 -52.78 4.70
C CYS A 159 -15.77 -52.97 5.05
N VAL A 160 -16.70 -52.52 4.21
CA VAL A 160 -18.15 -52.60 4.46
C VAL A 160 -18.71 -54.00 4.16
N GLY A 161 -18.10 -54.71 3.19
CA GLY A 161 -18.56 -56.02 2.73
C GLY A 161 -18.23 -57.21 3.65
N LYS A 162 -17.57 -56.99 4.80
CA LYS A 162 -17.18 -58.07 5.73
C LYS A 162 -18.16 -58.25 6.92
N THR A 163 -19.18 -57.41 7.04
CA THR A 163 -20.23 -57.51 8.08
C THR A 163 -21.49 -58.18 7.55
N THR A 164 -21.45 -59.52 7.39
CA THR A 164 -22.59 -60.46 7.51
C THR A 164 -22.03 -61.87 7.35
N THR A 165 -21.85 -62.64 8.41
CA THR A 165 -22.86 -63.60 8.88
C THR A 165 -22.43 -64.15 10.25
N ALA A 166 -22.96 -63.60 11.33
CA ALA A 166 -23.05 -64.34 12.59
C ALA A 166 -24.41 -65.04 12.59
N ALA A 167 -24.39 -66.37 12.50
CA ALA A 167 -25.57 -67.22 12.54
C ALA A 167 -26.36 -66.98 13.84
N ALA A 168 -27.61 -66.56 13.73
CA ALA A 168 -28.56 -66.63 14.83
C ALA A 168 -29.09 -68.07 14.95
N PRO A 169 -29.29 -68.61 16.17
CA PRO A 169 -29.77 -69.97 16.36
C PRO A 169 -31.27 -70.04 16.00
N SER A 170 -31.64 -71.14 15.36
CA SER A 170 -33.01 -71.49 15.03
C SER A 170 -33.83 -71.82 16.28
N THR A 171 -34.90 -71.06 16.51
CA THR A 171 -36.07 -71.50 17.28
C THR A 171 -37.32 -71.08 16.54
N GLY A 172 -38.14 -72.06 16.17
CA GLY A 172 -39.37 -71.87 15.41
C GLY A 172 -40.58 -71.57 16.28
N ASP A 173 -41.53 -70.83 15.70
CA ASP A 173 -43.00 -71.00 15.69
C ASP A 173 -43.52 -69.77 14.91
N GLY A 174 -44.35 -69.85 13.88
CA GLY A 174 -45.70 -70.42 13.86
C GLY A 174 -46.71 -69.26 13.87
N GLY A 175 -47.14 -68.76 12.70
CA GLY A 175 -48.17 -67.71 12.65
C GLY A 175 -48.42 -67.10 11.26
N SER A 176 -49.53 -67.51 10.64
CA SER A 176 -50.08 -67.04 9.36
C SER A 176 -50.61 -65.60 9.41
N GLY A 177 -50.37 -64.80 8.36
CA GLY A 177 -51.11 -63.54 8.16
C GLY A 177 -50.64 -62.66 6.98
N THR A 178 -51.43 -62.67 5.91
CA THR A 178 -51.71 -61.59 4.94
C THR A 178 -50.59 -61.04 4.03
N ILE A 179 -50.84 -61.22 2.72
CA ILE A 179 -50.18 -60.58 1.58
C ILE A 179 -50.73 -59.16 1.43
N GLY A 180 -49.87 -58.15 1.49
CA GLY A 180 -50.21 -56.75 1.19
C GLY A 180 -49.01 -55.81 1.33
N GLU A 181 -48.56 -55.28 0.19
CA GLU A 181 -47.77 -54.04 0.04
C GLU A 181 -46.49 -53.86 0.86
N GLU A 182 -45.37 -54.36 0.36
CA GLU A 182 -44.02 -53.83 0.68
C GLU A 182 -43.22 -53.65 -0.62
N VAL A 183 -43.35 -52.49 -1.26
CA VAL A 183 -42.47 -52.06 -2.37
C VAL A 183 -41.72 -50.75 -2.06
N GLU A 184 -41.93 -50.11 -0.90
CA GLU A 184 -41.36 -48.77 -0.63
C GLU A 184 -40.51 -48.62 0.64
N THR A 185 -39.81 -49.68 1.09
CA THR A 185 -38.90 -49.58 2.26
C THR A 185 -37.54 -50.25 2.05
N ARG A 186 -36.96 -50.15 0.84
CA ARG A 186 -35.56 -50.55 0.58
C ARG A 186 -34.53 -49.42 0.54
N GLU A 187 -34.94 -48.15 0.65
CA GLU A 187 -34.02 -47.00 0.60
C GLU A 187 -33.54 -46.48 1.96
N THR A 188 -33.99 -47.03 3.10
CA THR A 188 -33.64 -46.50 4.45
C THR A 188 -32.72 -47.39 5.28
N ALA A 189 -32.17 -48.47 4.71
CA ALA A 189 -31.07 -49.18 5.34
C ALA A 189 -29.73 -48.51 4.95
N GLU A 190 -29.41 -47.38 5.57
CA GLU A 190 -28.02 -46.93 5.66
C GLU A 190 -27.20 -48.07 6.30
N MET A 191 -26.53 -48.86 5.45
CA MET A 191 -25.60 -49.91 5.86
C MET A 191 -24.59 -49.29 6.83
N ALA A 192 -24.65 -49.69 8.10
CA ALA A 192 -23.78 -49.18 9.16
C ALA A 192 -22.31 -49.24 8.71
N LEU A 193 -21.72 -48.07 8.48
CA LEU A 193 -20.31 -47.93 8.14
C LEU A 193 -19.47 -48.52 9.29
N PRO A 194 -18.36 -49.23 9.01
CA PRO A 194 -17.44 -49.66 10.05
C PRO A 194 -16.98 -48.45 10.87
N VAL A 195 -17.25 -48.48 12.18
CA VAL A 195 -16.97 -47.37 13.11
C VAL A 195 -15.46 -47.30 13.34
N GLY A 196 -14.80 -46.36 12.65
CA GLY A 196 -13.42 -45.96 12.97
C GLY A 196 -13.36 -45.23 14.31
N LEU A 197 -12.17 -45.20 14.90
CA LEU A 197 -11.91 -44.40 16.11
C LEU A 197 -11.92 -42.89 15.79
N TYR A 198 -11.51 -42.54 14.58
CA TYR A 198 -11.44 -41.17 14.10
C TYR A 198 -12.31 -41.01 12.85
N ASN A 199 -12.93 -39.83 12.72
CA ASN A 199 -13.41 -39.41 11.39
C ASN A 199 -12.21 -39.09 10.48
N LEU A 200 -12.45 -38.94 9.17
CA LEU A 200 -11.37 -38.75 8.19
C LEU A 200 -10.61 -37.42 8.36
N THR A 201 -11.26 -36.38 8.89
CA THR A 201 -10.61 -35.09 9.20
C THR A 201 -9.69 -35.23 10.41
N ASP A 202 -10.16 -35.82 11.51
CA ASP A 202 -9.35 -36.04 12.72
C ASP A 202 -8.16 -36.94 12.43
N LEU A 203 -8.35 -37.96 11.58
CA LEU A 203 -7.29 -38.84 11.12
C LEU A 203 -6.23 -38.07 10.33
N CYS A 204 -6.67 -37.20 9.41
CA CYS A 204 -5.77 -36.34 8.65
C CYS A 204 -4.99 -35.39 9.57
N SER A 205 -5.64 -34.80 10.56
CA SER A 205 -4.98 -33.95 11.56
C SER A 205 -3.91 -34.71 12.35
N LEU A 206 -4.20 -35.93 12.81
CA LEU A 206 -3.24 -36.81 13.50
C LEU A 206 -2.03 -37.14 12.60
N ILE A 207 -2.28 -37.41 11.32
CA ILE A 207 -1.22 -37.69 10.34
C ILE A 207 -0.35 -36.45 10.11
N LEU A 208 -0.96 -35.28 9.90
CA LEU A 208 -0.24 -34.04 9.68
C LEU A 208 0.59 -33.65 10.91
N ASP A 209 0.07 -33.82 12.13
CA ASP A 209 0.83 -33.64 13.38
C ASP A 209 2.05 -34.58 13.42
N THR A 210 1.87 -35.83 12.98
CA THR A 210 2.96 -36.80 12.88
C THR A 210 4.02 -36.32 11.88
N LEU A 211 3.63 -35.87 10.69
CA LEU A 211 4.56 -35.38 9.67
C LEU A 211 5.31 -34.11 10.12
N ILE A 212 4.63 -33.18 10.78
CA ILE A 212 5.25 -31.98 11.38
C ILE A 212 6.28 -32.41 12.41
N GLN A 213 5.93 -33.31 13.34
CA GLN A 213 6.87 -33.83 14.33
C GLN A 213 8.08 -34.53 13.69
N MET A 214 7.88 -35.23 12.58
CA MET A 214 9.01 -35.83 11.84
C MET A 214 9.92 -34.75 11.24
N CYS A 215 9.37 -33.64 10.75
CA CYS A 215 10.14 -32.50 10.23
C CYS A 215 10.90 -31.74 11.33
N THR A 216 10.34 -31.58 12.53
CA THR A 216 11.00 -30.86 13.64
C THR A 216 12.27 -31.56 14.13
N PHE A 217 12.33 -32.90 14.08
CA PHE A 217 13.54 -33.66 14.42
C PHE A 217 14.69 -33.53 13.41
N PHE A 218 14.39 -33.10 12.18
CA PHE A 218 15.35 -32.93 11.09
C PHE A 218 15.17 -31.54 10.44
N PRO A 219 15.57 -30.46 11.14
CA PRO A 219 15.43 -29.10 10.65
C PRO A 219 16.28 -28.84 9.39
N SER A 220 15.97 -27.77 8.65
CA SER A 220 16.77 -27.37 7.48
C SER A 220 18.04 -26.60 7.86
N ARG A 221 18.10 -26.10 9.09
CA ARG A 221 19.21 -25.33 9.65
C ARG A 221 19.67 -25.93 10.97
N ASP A 222 20.94 -25.76 11.29
CA ASP A 222 21.52 -26.20 12.56
C ASP A 222 21.40 -25.12 13.65
N GLU A 223 22.00 -25.37 14.82
CA GLU A 223 22.00 -24.46 15.97
C GLU A 223 22.70 -23.12 15.69
N THR A 224 23.53 -23.05 14.65
CA THR A 224 24.24 -21.84 14.21
C THR A 224 23.52 -21.09 13.07
N ASP A 225 22.27 -21.49 12.76
CA ASP A 225 21.47 -21.02 11.62
C ASP A 225 22.08 -21.37 10.24
N ALA A 226 23.08 -22.26 10.19
CA ALA A 226 23.68 -22.69 8.93
C ALA A 226 22.79 -23.72 8.22
N VAL A 227 22.69 -23.63 6.89
CA VAL A 227 21.87 -24.52 6.08
C VAL A 227 22.47 -25.94 6.06
N ILE A 228 21.69 -26.93 6.48
CA ILE A 228 22.11 -28.34 6.50
C ILE A 228 22.04 -28.93 5.09
N ARG A 229 23.16 -29.50 4.63
CA ARG A 229 23.29 -30.21 3.35
C ARG A 229 23.94 -31.58 3.55
N PRO A 230 23.44 -32.67 2.94
CA PRO A 230 22.26 -32.73 2.06
C PRO A 230 20.94 -32.49 2.84
N MET A 231 19.89 -32.08 2.12
CA MET A 231 18.57 -31.84 2.71
C MET A 231 18.06 -33.05 3.49
N PRO A 232 17.42 -32.85 4.66
CA PRO A 232 16.74 -33.91 5.40
C PRO A 232 15.85 -34.82 4.54
N ARG A 233 15.98 -36.13 4.74
CA ARG A 233 15.27 -37.14 3.92
C ARG A 233 13.76 -36.96 3.94
N ILE A 234 13.16 -36.63 5.09
CA ILE A 234 11.71 -36.36 5.21
C ILE A 234 11.27 -35.21 4.30
N LYS A 235 11.97 -34.07 4.35
CA LYS A 235 11.67 -32.90 3.51
C LYS A 235 11.87 -33.20 2.03
N LYS A 236 12.90 -33.99 1.69
CA LYS A 236 13.15 -34.44 0.32
C LYS A 236 11.99 -35.28 -0.22
N VAL A 237 11.51 -36.27 0.53
CA VAL A 237 10.36 -37.12 0.14
C VAL A 237 9.08 -36.29 0.02
N LEU A 238 8.82 -35.40 0.97
CA LEU A 238 7.65 -34.51 0.94
C LEU A 238 7.70 -33.47 -0.19
N SER A 239 8.87 -33.23 -0.78
CA SER A 239 9.03 -32.35 -1.94
C SER A 239 8.82 -33.07 -3.28
N GLU A 240 8.62 -34.39 -3.28
CA GLU A 240 8.29 -35.12 -4.50
C GLU A 240 6.95 -34.63 -5.05
N PRO A 241 6.83 -34.33 -6.37
CA PRO A 241 5.66 -33.63 -6.91
C PRO A 241 4.31 -34.26 -6.54
N VAL A 242 4.19 -35.59 -6.61
CA VAL A 242 2.91 -36.29 -6.30
C VAL A 242 2.52 -36.10 -4.84
N LEU A 243 3.45 -36.31 -3.90
CA LEU A 243 3.19 -36.18 -2.47
C LEU A 243 2.95 -34.72 -2.07
N LEU A 244 3.74 -33.79 -2.61
CA LEU A 244 3.55 -32.37 -2.36
C LEU A 244 2.18 -31.91 -2.82
N TYR A 245 1.74 -32.34 -4.00
CA TYR A 245 0.45 -31.91 -4.57
C TYR A 245 -0.72 -32.50 -3.77
N GLN A 246 -0.59 -33.75 -3.33
CA GLN A 246 -1.55 -34.42 -2.43
C GLN A 246 -1.63 -33.77 -1.06
N LEU A 247 -0.53 -33.25 -0.51
CA LEU A 247 -0.54 -32.46 0.71
C LEU A 247 -1.19 -31.08 0.49
N VAL A 248 -0.82 -30.40 -0.60
CA VAL A 248 -1.30 -29.05 -0.91
C VAL A 248 -2.81 -29.03 -1.17
N GLN A 249 -3.36 -30.04 -1.86
CA GLN A 249 -4.81 -30.10 -2.11
C GLN A 249 -5.64 -30.23 -0.84
N LEU A 250 -5.07 -30.71 0.29
CA LEU A 250 -5.79 -30.78 1.57
C LEU A 250 -6.26 -29.41 2.06
N LEU A 251 -5.66 -28.31 1.58
CA LEU A 251 -6.15 -26.94 1.80
C LEU A 251 -7.60 -26.76 1.30
N LEU A 252 -8.03 -27.51 0.28
CA LEU A 252 -9.39 -27.50 -0.29
C LEU A 252 -10.40 -28.33 0.52
N THR A 253 -10.01 -28.85 1.67
CA THR A 253 -10.96 -29.32 2.70
C THR A 253 -11.62 -28.13 3.41
N TYR A 254 -10.92 -26.98 3.44
CA TYR A 254 -11.28 -25.76 4.18
C TYR A 254 -11.48 -25.97 5.68
N ASP A 255 -11.07 -27.12 6.21
CA ASP A 255 -11.11 -27.41 7.63
C ASP A 255 -9.99 -26.63 8.33
N PRO A 256 -10.29 -25.79 9.35
CA PRO A 256 -9.29 -24.99 10.03
C PRO A 256 -8.13 -25.81 10.62
N SER A 257 -8.43 -26.99 11.15
CA SER A 257 -7.44 -27.84 11.80
C SER A 257 -6.47 -28.47 10.80
N VAL A 258 -6.95 -28.82 9.61
CA VAL A 258 -6.14 -29.34 8.49
C VAL A 258 -5.34 -28.20 7.85
N VAL A 259 -6.00 -27.09 7.50
CA VAL A 259 -5.37 -25.97 6.78
C VAL A 259 -4.17 -25.41 7.53
N GLN A 260 -4.29 -25.16 8.84
CA GLN A 260 -3.17 -24.63 9.63
C GLN A 260 -1.96 -25.58 9.63
N ARG A 261 -2.21 -26.89 9.68
CA ARG A 261 -1.17 -27.92 9.74
C ARG A 261 -0.49 -28.08 8.39
N VAL A 262 -1.26 -28.06 7.30
CA VAL A 262 -0.70 -28.07 5.94
C VAL A 262 0.16 -26.83 5.71
N ALA A 263 -0.32 -25.64 6.08
CA ALA A 263 0.45 -24.40 5.95
C ALA A 263 1.76 -24.46 6.75
N THR A 264 1.70 -24.95 8.00
CA THR A 264 2.89 -25.13 8.86
C THR A 264 3.86 -26.14 8.25
N LEU A 265 3.38 -27.33 7.90
CA LEU A 265 4.19 -28.40 7.32
C LEU A 265 4.86 -27.97 6.02
N VAL A 266 4.11 -27.36 5.10
CA VAL A 266 4.66 -26.90 3.83
C VAL A 266 5.67 -25.78 4.05
N ASN A 267 5.45 -24.84 4.98
CA ASN A 267 6.44 -23.83 5.30
C ASN A 267 7.76 -24.45 5.81
N ASP A 268 7.66 -25.40 6.74
CA ASP A 268 8.82 -26.10 7.30
C ASP A 268 9.57 -26.93 6.24
N VAL A 269 8.85 -27.60 5.34
CA VAL A 269 9.43 -28.37 4.23
C VAL A 269 10.12 -27.45 3.21
N MET A 270 9.58 -26.25 2.99
CA MET A 270 10.07 -25.31 1.99
C MET A 270 11.23 -24.42 2.48
N GLN A 271 11.54 -24.43 3.77
CA GLN A 271 12.71 -23.72 4.32
C GLN A 271 14.03 -24.23 3.69
N ASP A 272 14.74 -23.32 3.00
CA ASP A 272 15.99 -23.56 2.26
C ASP A 272 15.92 -24.70 1.23
N ASN A 273 14.72 -24.90 0.68
CA ASN A 273 14.41 -25.97 -0.26
C ASN A 273 14.62 -25.51 -1.72
N PRO A 274 15.45 -26.21 -2.52
CA PRO A 274 15.69 -25.84 -3.92
C PRO A 274 14.46 -25.98 -4.83
N PHE A 275 13.39 -26.64 -4.39
CA PHE A 275 12.13 -26.73 -5.13
C PHE A 275 11.20 -25.51 -4.95
N VAL A 276 11.49 -24.60 -4.01
CA VAL A 276 10.67 -23.41 -3.75
C VAL A 276 10.34 -22.60 -5.00
N PRO A 277 11.26 -22.37 -5.97
CA PRO A 277 10.95 -21.63 -7.18
C PRO A 277 9.82 -22.23 -8.02
N ARG A 278 9.55 -23.52 -7.90
CA ARG A 278 8.49 -24.22 -8.64
C ARG A 278 7.26 -24.54 -7.79
N LEU A 279 7.23 -24.08 -6.54
CA LEU A 279 6.14 -24.38 -5.60
C LEU A 279 4.78 -23.89 -6.11
N TYR A 280 4.75 -22.76 -6.82
CA TYR A 280 3.52 -22.24 -7.41
C TYR A 280 2.80 -23.23 -8.35
N LEU A 281 3.52 -24.17 -8.98
CA LEU A 281 2.94 -25.19 -9.85
C LEU A 281 2.03 -26.19 -9.09
N SER A 282 2.15 -26.27 -7.76
CA SER A 282 1.27 -27.11 -6.94
C SER A 282 -0.14 -26.53 -6.76
N GLY A 283 -0.35 -25.25 -7.11
CA GLY A 283 -1.61 -24.53 -6.85
C GLY A 283 -1.74 -24.02 -5.41
N VAL A 284 -0.71 -24.16 -4.57
CA VAL A 284 -0.77 -23.79 -3.14
C VAL A 284 -1.24 -22.36 -2.91
N PHE A 285 -0.79 -21.39 -3.71
CA PHE A 285 -1.18 -19.99 -3.55
C PHE A 285 -2.67 -19.76 -3.88
N PHE A 286 -3.24 -20.53 -4.82
CA PHE A 286 -4.67 -20.50 -5.10
C PHE A 286 -5.46 -21.08 -3.93
N PHE A 287 -5.09 -22.28 -3.48
CA PHE A 287 -5.87 -23.00 -2.48
C PHE A 287 -5.81 -22.33 -1.11
N ILE A 288 -4.65 -21.76 -0.75
CA ILE A 288 -4.45 -21.11 0.55
C ILE A 288 -5.16 -19.76 0.65
N LEU A 289 -5.25 -18.99 -0.44
CA LEU A 289 -5.96 -17.70 -0.46
C LEU A 289 -7.48 -17.86 -0.46
N MET A 290 -7.99 -19.03 -0.84
CA MET A 290 -9.43 -19.35 -0.73
C MET A 290 -9.86 -19.62 0.72
N TYR A 291 -8.92 -19.76 1.65
CA TYR A 291 -9.21 -19.97 3.05
C TYR A 291 -9.57 -18.66 3.76
N ASN A 292 -10.70 -18.65 4.46
CA ASN A 292 -11.24 -17.48 5.18
C ASN A 292 -11.46 -17.77 6.68
N GLY A 293 -10.72 -18.70 7.26
CA GLY A 293 -10.76 -18.94 8.71
C GLY A 293 -9.92 -17.92 9.49
N SER A 294 -10.20 -17.79 10.79
CA SER A 294 -9.51 -16.82 11.67
C SER A 294 -8.07 -17.22 12.00
N ASN A 295 -7.73 -18.51 11.94
CA ASN A 295 -6.39 -19.05 12.18
C ASN A 295 -5.48 -18.93 10.93
N ILE A 296 -5.41 -17.73 10.36
CA ILE A 296 -4.63 -17.43 9.14
C ILE A 296 -3.14 -17.21 9.42
N LEU A 297 -2.69 -17.11 10.67
CA LEU A 297 -1.29 -16.77 10.97
C LEU A 297 -0.26 -17.76 10.35
N PRO A 298 -0.45 -19.09 10.37
CA PRO A 298 0.44 -20.02 9.66
C PRO A 298 0.42 -19.81 8.15
N VAL A 299 -0.73 -19.46 7.58
CA VAL A 299 -0.87 -19.10 6.16
C VAL A 299 -0.09 -17.82 5.84
N ALA A 300 -0.22 -16.79 6.67
CA ALA A 300 0.50 -15.53 6.49
C ALA A 300 2.02 -15.72 6.57
N ARG A 301 2.51 -16.56 7.50
CA ARG A 301 3.93 -16.92 7.61
C ARG A 301 4.42 -17.63 6.34
N PHE A 302 3.67 -18.63 5.88
CA PHE A 302 3.95 -19.32 4.62
C PHE A 302 4.01 -18.36 3.43
N LEU A 303 3.01 -17.48 3.28
CA LEU A 303 2.96 -16.51 2.19
C LEU A 303 4.18 -15.60 2.21
N LYS A 304 4.45 -14.95 3.35
CA LYS A 304 5.60 -14.06 3.55
C LYS A 304 6.93 -14.74 3.25
N ASP A 305 7.11 -16.00 3.65
CA ASP A 305 8.38 -16.71 3.45
C ASP A 305 8.58 -17.22 2.01
N THR A 306 7.53 -17.30 1.20
CA THR A 306 7.58 -17.99 -0.11
C THR A 306 7.17 -17.17 -1.33
N HIS A 307 6.36 -16.11 -1.20
CA HIS A 307 5.74 -15.46 -2.37
C HIS A 307 6.72 -14.78 -3.34
N LEU A 308 7.85 -14.27 -2.85
CA LEU A 308 8.92 -13.66 -3.66
C LEU A 308 9.98 -14.67 -4.15
N LYS A 309 9.90 -15.93 -3.71
CA LYS A 309 10.90 -16.97 -4.01
C LYS A 309 10.48 -17.88 -5.18
N GLN A 310 9.45 -17.49 -5.92
CA GLN A 310 8.91 -18.25 -7.05
C GLN A 310 9.68 -17.90 -8.34
N ALA A 311 9.82 -18.86 -9.26
CA ALA A 311 10.26 -18.63 -10.63
C ALA A 311 9.12 -18.02 -11.46
N PHE A 312 8.50 -16.96 -10.93
CA PHE A 312 7.39 -16.22 -11.50
C PHE A 312 7.81 -14.76 -11.68
N ARG A 313 7.38 -14.15 -12.78
CA ARG A 313 7.51 -12.70 -12.99
C ARG A 313 6.31 -12.18 -13.76
N SER A 314 5.60 -11.22 -13.19
CA SER A 314 4.51 -10.53 -13.86
C SER A 314 5.06 -9.55 -14.88
N THR A 315 4.53 -9.57 -16.10
CA THR A 315 4.90 -8.67 -17.20
C THR A 315 4.13 -7.35 -17.19
N LEU A 316 3.05 -7.26 -16.40
CA LEU A 316 2.18 -6.09 -16.37
C LEU A 316 2.38 -5.18 -15.16
N SER A 317 2.95 -5.69 -14.06
CA SER A 317 3.17 -4.85 -12.88
C SER A 317 4.31 -3.87 -13.12
N LYS A 318 4.06 -2.60 -12.81
CA LYS A 318 5.06 -1.53 -12.87
C LYS A 318 5.98 -1.51 -11.64
N SER A 319 5.50 -2.02 -10.50
CA SER A 319 6.25 -2.06 -9.25
C SER A 319 7.20 -3.27 -9.24
N GLU A 320 8.44 -3.07 -8.79
CA GLU A 320 9.43 -4.14 -8.71
C GLU A 320 8.96 -5.28 -7.79
N LEU A 321 8.43 -4.95 -6.61
CA LEU A 321 7.93 -5.93 -5.64
C LEU A 321 6.80 -6.75 -6.23
N ALA A 322 5.78 -6.09 -6.77
CA ALA A 322 4.61 -6.76 -7.32
C ALA A 322 4.98 -7.58 -8.56
N SER A 323 5.93 -7.13 -9.40
CA SER A 323 6.41 -7.91 -10.55
C SER A 323 7.05 -9.25 -10.15
N ARG A 324 7.64 -9.35 -8.95
CA ARG A 324 8.32 -10.55 -8.45
C ARG A 324 7.42 -11.44 -7.59
N SER A 325 6.29 -10.92 -7.12
CA SER A 325 5.36 -11.64 -6.25
C SER A 325 4.42 -12.51 -7.07
N VAL A 326 4.37 -13.82 -6.76
CA VAL A 326 3.37 -14.73 -7.33
C VAL A 326 1.92 -14.33 -6.99
N LEU A 327 1.74 -13.51 -5.96
CA LEU A 327 0.43 -13.05 -5.49
C LEU A 327 -0.14 -11.89 -6.32
N CYS A 328 0.67 -11.25 -7.18
CA CYS A 328 0.28 -10.08 -7.96
C CYS A 328 -1.01 -10.27 -8.79
N PRO A 329 -1.26 -11.42 -9.46
CA PRO A 329 -2.52 -11.63 -10.17
C PRO A 329 -3.75 -11.77 -9.25
N MET A 330 -3.56 -12.07 -7.97
CA MET A 330 -4.63 -12.43 -7.05
C MET A 330 -4.94 -11.38 -5.99
N LEU A 331 -3.98 -10.52 -5.65
CA LEU A 331 -4.09 -9.54 -4.57
C LEU A 331 -3.71 -8.14 -5.06
N PRO A 332 -4.34 -7.08 -4.54
CA PRO A 332 -3.87 -5.72 -4.73
C PRO A 332 -2.42 -5.55 -4.26
N GLU A 333 -1.68 -4.63 -4.90
CA GLU A 333 -0.28 -4.38 -4.54
C GLU A 333 -0.13 -4.00 -3.05
N ALA A 334 -1.04 -3.18 -2.52
CA ALA A 334 -1.06 -2.80 -1.09
C ALA A 334 -1.06 -4.02 -0.16
N ASN A 335 -1.90 -5.03 -0.42
CA ASN A 335 -1.95 -6.25 0.39
C ASN A 335 -0.65 -7.04 0.33
N ILE A 336 0.04 -7.03 -0.81
CA ILE A 336 1.35 -7.69 -0.96
C ILE A 336 2.40 -6.93 -0.14
N PHE A 337 2.40 -5.60 -0.16
CA PHE A 337 3.29 -4.79 0.69
C PHE A 337 3.08 -5.07 2.19
N TYR A 338 1.86 -5.34 2.63
CA TYR A 338 1.61 -5.70 4.03
C TYR A 338 2.25 -7.02 4.47
N LEU A 339 2.56 -7.95 3.55
CA LEU A 339 3.35 -9.14 3.88
C LEU A 339 4.78 -8.77 4.31
N GLU A 340 5.35 -7.71 3.72
CA GLU A 340 6.70 -7.25 4.03
C GLU A 340 6.80 -6.63 5.43
N TYR A 341 5.71 -6.07 5.96
CA TYR A 341 5.63 -5.63 7.35
C TYR A 341 5.56 -6.79 8.37
N GLY A 342 5.33 -8.01 7.90
CA GLY A 342 5.32 -9.22 8.71
C GLY A 342 3.99 -9.98 8.68
N ALA A 343 4.07 -11.28 8.95
CA ALA A 343 2.94 -12.20 8.86
C ALA A 343 1.79 -11.86 9.83
N GLU A 344 2.09 -11.32 11.01
CA GLU A 344 1.08 -10.93 12.00
C GLU A 344 0.28 -9.72 11.53
N LYS A 345 0.97 -8.69 11.04
CA LYS A 345 0.31 -7.50 10.48
C LYS A 345 -0.50 -7.84 9.25
N TYR A 346 0.01 -8.71 8.38
CA TYR A 346 -0.76 -9.21 7.25
C TYR A 346 -2.01 -9.97 7.69
N ALA A 347 -1.93 -10.84 8.70
CA ALA A 347 -3.09 -11.58 9.19
C ALA A 347 -4.20 -10.64 9.71
N GLU A 348 -3.82 -9.60 10.46
CA GLU A 348 -4.72 -8.54 10.93
C GLU A 348 -5.38 -7.81 9.74
N VAL A 349 -4.56 -7.35 8.78
CA VAL A 349 -5.06 -6.61 7.62
C VAL A 349 -5.94 -7.47 6.73
N PHE A 350 -5.53 -8.70 6.47
CA PHE A 350 -6.24 -9.63 5.61
C PHE A 350 -7.63 -9.96 6.15
N LEU A 351 -7.80 -10.09 7.47
CA LEU A 351 -9.06 -10.41 8.13
C LEU A 351 -9.92 -9.18 8.49
N GLY A 352 -9.33 -8.00 8.61
CA GLY A 352 -10.05 -6.77 8.95
C GLY A 352 -10.67 -6.04 7.76
N GLU A 353 -11.11 -4.82 8.06
CA GLU A 353 -11.76 -3.86 7.15
C GLU A 353 -10.96 -2.57 7.21
N PHE A 354 -10.38 -2.15 6.08
CA PHE A 354 -9.48 -1.01 6.00
C PHE A 354 -9.85 -0.13 4.81
N GLU A 355 -9.98 1.16 5.08
CA GLU A 355 -10.13 2.21 4.08
C GLU A 355 -9.32 3.42 4.55
N ASN A 356 -8.03 3.41 4.21
CA ASN A 356 -7.08 4.43 4.61
C ASN A 356 -5.99 4.62 3.54
N PRO A 357 -5.11 5.63 3.67
CA PRO A 357 -4.09 5.90 2.68
C PRO A 357 -3.13 4.75 2.39
N GLU A 358 -2.92 3.78 3.29
CA GLU A 358 -2.02 2.63 3.04
C GLU A 358 -2.77 1.38 2.56
N CYS A 359 -4.05 1.23 2.91
CA CYS A 359 -4.81 0.02 2.65
C CYS A 359 -6.28 0.32 2.35
N ILE A 360 -6.74 -0.21 1.21
CA ILE A 360 -8.15 -0.35 0.88
C ILE A 360 -8.39 -1.84 0.72
N TRP A 361 -8.95 -2.47 1.76
CA TRP A 361 -9.22 -3.89 1.80
C TRP A 361 -10.43 -4.17 2.67
N ASN A 362 -11.45 -4.80 2.09
CA ASN A 362 -12.70 -5.10 2.77
C ASN A 362 -13.16 -6.53 2.50
N SER A 363 -14.18 -6.98 3.24
CA SER A 363 -14.76 -8.32 3.07
C SER A 363 -15.33 -8.57 1.67
N GLU A 364 -15.77 -7.54 0.95
CA GLU A 364 -16.24 -7.67 -0.43
C GLU A 364 -15.10 -7.96 -1.40
N MET A 365 -13.97 -7.26 -1.28
CA MET A 365 -12.75 -7.51 -2.04
C MET A 365 -12.22 -8.92 -1.76
N ARG A 366 -12.18 -9.33 -0.48
CA ARG A 366 -11.80 -10.70 -0.11
C ARG A 366 -12.73 -11.74 -0.73
N ARG A 367 -14.03 -11.50 -0.72
CA ARG A 367 -15.03 -12.39 -1.34
C ARG A 367 -14.85 -12.49 -2.85
N ASN A 368 -14.68 -11.35 -3.53
CA ASN A 368 -14.40 -11.32 -4.98
C ASN A 368 -13.14 -12.12 -5.31
N MET A 369 -12.06 -11.95 -4.54
CA MET A 369 -10.84 -12.75 -4.71
C MET A 369 -11.13 -14.25 -4.61
N ILE A 370 -11.77 -14.68 -3.51
CA ILE A 370 -12.09 -16.09 -3.27
C ILE A 370 -12.97 -16.64 -4.39
N GLU A 371 -13.99 -15.89 -4.85
CA GLU A 371 -14.88 -16.31 -5.93
C GLU A 371 -14.15 -16.50 -7.26
N LYS A 372 -13.28 -15.55 -7.64
CA LYS A 372 -12.51 -15.65 -8.89
C LYS A 372 -11.55 -16.82 -8.87
N ILE A 373 -10.86 -17.05 -7.75
CA ILE A 373 -9.99 -18.22 -7.59
C ILE A 373 -10.82 -19.51 -7.57
N ALA A 374 -11.97 -19.53 -6.87
CA ALA A 374 -12.86 -20.69 -6.82
C ALA A 374 -13.36 -21.11 -8.21
N ILE A 375 -13.74 -20.15 -9.06
CA ILE A 375 -14.11 -20.41 -10.45
C ILE A 375 -12.92 -20.98 -11.22
N HIS A 376 -11.72 -20.41 -11.04
CA HIS A 376 -10.48 -20.86 -11.70
C HIS A 376 -10.13 -22.32 -11.36
N VAL A 377 -10.31 -22.73 -10.10
CA VAL A 377 -9.97 -24.09 -9.64
C VAL A 377 -11.15 -25.06 -9.60
N SER A 378 -12.35 -24.62 -10.04
CA SER A 378 -13.61 -25.36 -9.88
C SER A 378 -13.59 -26.76 -10.50
N ASP A 379 -13.05 -26.90 -11.71
CA ASP A 379 -12.89 -28.19 -12.39
C ASP A 379 -12.10 -29.18 -11.53
N PHE A 380 -10.90 -28.80 -11.11
CA PHE A 380 -10.07 -29.62 -10.22
C PHE A 380 -10.75 -29.91 -8.88
N SER A 381 -11.30 -28.89 -8.24
CA SER A 381 -11.96 -29.00 -6.94
C SER A 381 -13.14 -29.99 -6.99
N SER A 382 -13.90 -30.02 -8.08
CA SER A 382 -15.00 -30.97 -8.27
C SER A 382 -14.51 -32.42 -8.36
N ARG A 383 -13.40 -32.67 -9.08
CA ARG A 383 -12.84 -34.02 -9.30
C ARG A 383 -12.38 -34.71 -8.02
N LEU A 384 -11.96 -33.95 -7.01
CA LEU A 384 -11.49 -34.49 -5.73
C LEU A 384 -12.54 -35.30 -4.95
N SER A 385 -13.83 -35.06 -5.17
CA SER A 385 -14.89 -35.89 -4.55
C SER A 385 -14.98 -37.28 -5.16
N SER A 386 -14.50 -37.45 -6.40
CA SER A 386 -14.50 -38.71 -7.13
C SER A 386 -13.15 -39.41 -7.02
N ASN A 387 -12.04 -38.68 -7.23
CA ASN A 387 -10.68 -39.18 -7.13
C ASN A 387 -9.86 -38.31 -6.17
N VAL A 388 -9.66 -38.79 -4.94
CA VAL A 388 -8.91 -38.04 -3.91
C VAL A 388 -7.41 -37.92 -4.22
N LYS A 389 -6.91 -38.61 -5.25
CA LYS A 389 -5.51 -38.55 -5.68
C LYS A 389 -5.32 -37.78 -7.00
N ALA A 390 -6.37 -37.11 -7.47
CA ALA A 390 -6.28 -36.28 -8.67
C ALA A 390 -5.17 -35.23 -8.51
N LEU A 391 -4.33 -35.06 -9.52
CA LEU A 391 -3.21 -34.11 -9.47
C LEU A 391 -3.62 -32.78 -10.08
N TYR A 392 -3.37 -31.70 -9.34
CA TYR A 392 -3.59 -30.36 -9.86
C TYR A 392 -2.67 -30.07 -11.04
N ARG A 393 -3.23 -29.48 -12.09
CA ARG A 393 -2.49 -29.00 -13.25
C ARG A 393 -2.50 -27.47 -13.21
N TYR A 394 -1.34 -26.89 -12.96
CA TYR A 394 -1.20 -25.45 -12.86
C TYR A 394 -1.63 -24.74 -14.14
N CYS A 395 -2.42 -23.69 -13.95
CA CYS A 395 -2.75 -22.71 -14.97
C CYS A 395 -2.70 -21.32 -14.30
N PRO A 396 -1.98 -20.35 -14.88
CA PRO A 396 -2.03 -18.95 -14.48
C PRO A 396 -3.47 -18.43 -14.39
N ILE A 397 -3.76 -17.73 -13.31
CA ILE A 397 -5.05 -17.05 -13.12
C ILE A 397 -5.00 -15.69 -13.82
N PRO A 398 -6.08 -15.25 -14.48
CA PRO A 398 -6.20 -13.85 -14.88
C PRO A 398 -6.02 -12.90 -13.70
N PRO A 399 -5.42 -11.71 -13.89
CA PRO A 399 -5.43 -10.67 -12.87
C PRO A 399 -6.85 -10.39 -12.39
N ILE A 400 -7.03 -10.38 -11.06
CA ILE A 400 -8.32 -10.09 -10.44
C ILE A 400 -8.51 -8.57 -10.40
N ASP A 401 -9.47 -8.08 -11.18
CA ASP A 401 -9.88 -6.68 -11.14
C ASP A 401 -10.76 -6.44 -9.89
N TYR A 402 -10.45 -5.37 -9.14
CA TYR A 402 -11.20 -4.93 -7.96
C TYR A 402 -11.97 -3.64 -8.27
N PRO A 403 -13.32 -3.66 -8.29
CA PRO A 403 -14.13 -2.47 -8.56
C PRO A 403 -13.83 -1.30 -7.62
N GLN A 404 -13.55 -1.61 -6.34
CA GLN A 404 -13.23 -0.64 -5.29
C GLN A 404 -11.95 0.15 -5.58
N LEU A 405 -11.05 -0.37 -6.42
CA LEU A 405 -9.75 0.24 -6.73
C LEU A 405 -9.71 0.89 -8.12
N LYS A 406 -10.83 0.94 -8.85
CA LYS A 406 -10.84 1.37 -10.25
C LYS A 406 -10.35 2.81 -10.45
N GLU A 407 -10.76 3.70 -9.56
CA GLU A 407 -10.40 5.14 -9.59
C GLU A 407 -9.22 5.45 -8.66
N GLU A 408 -8.69 4.44 -7.97
CA GLU A 408 -7.63 4.62 -6.99
C GLU A 408 -6.25 4.62 -7.66
N LEU A 409 -5.41 5.57 -7.28
CA LEU A 409 -4.03 5.66 -7.75
C LEU A 409 -3.09 5.21 -6.63
N PHE A 410 -2.57 3.99 -6.74
CA PHE A 410 -1.60 3.43 -5.81
C PHE A 410 -0.17 3.78 -6.24
N CYS A 411 0.61 4.35 -5.32
CA CYS A 411 2.01 4.71 -5.54
C CYS A 411 2.85 4.29 -4.33
N GLN A 412 3.82 3.39 -4.55
CA GLN A 412 4.68 2.78 -3.53
C GLN A 412 3.88 2.07 -2.42
N PHE A 413 3.47 2.81 -1.39
CA PHE A 413 2.73 2.32 -0.22
C PHE A 413 1.37 2.98 -0.04
N TYR A 414 1.05 3.99 -0.85
CA TYR A 414 -0.08 4.87 -0.58
C TYR A 414 -1.06 4.97 -1.75
N TYR A 415 -2.34 4.89 -1.43
CA TYR A 415 -3.43 5.36 -2.27
C TYR A 415 -3.45 6.89 -2.22
N LEU A 416 -2.97 7.51 -3.31
CA LEU A 416 -2.78 8.95 -3.37
C LEU A 416 -4.07 9.75 -3.18
N PRO A 417 -5.25 9.36 -3.72
CA PRO A 417 -6.49 10.08 -3.47
C PRO A 417 -6.78 10.21 -1.97
N HIS A 418 -6.65 9.11 -1.23
CA HIS A 418 -6.83 9.06 0.22
C HIS A 418 -5.76 9.86 0.97
N LEU A 419 -4.49 9.78 0.55
CA LEU A 419 -3.41 10.56 1.16
C LEU A 419 -3.62 12.08 1.01
N THR A 420 -4.19 12.50 -0.13
CA THR A 420 -4.48 13.91 -0.43
C THR A 420 -5.76 14.43 0.22
N ASP A 421 -6.57 13.56 0.81
CA ASP A 421 -7.78 13.96 1.55
C ASP A 421 -7.43 14.43 2.97
N HIS A 422 -7.26 15.75 3.10
CA HIS A 422 -6.96 16.39 4.38
C HIS A 422 -8.12 16.39 5.38
N HIS A 423 -9.36 16.16 4.94
CA HIS A 423 -10.51 16.11 5.83
C HIS A 423 -10.62 14.75 6.49
N ARG A 424 -10.44 13.67 5.73
CA ARG A 424 -10.53 12.30 6.25
C ARG A 424 -9.24 11.84 6.93
N PHE A 425 -8.08 12.21 6.41
CA PHE A 425 -6.78 11.71 6.88
C PHE A 425 -5.78 12.85 7.17
N PRO A 426 -6.09 13.73 8.14
CA PRO A 426 -5.17 14.80 8.52
C PRO A 426 -3.86 14.22 9.06
N ASN A 427 -2.73 14.73 8.57
CA ASN A 427 -1.38 14.39 9.05
C ASN A 427 -1.02 12.90 9.06
N TRP A 428 -1.56 12.11 8.11
CA TRP A 428 -1.16 10.70 7.96
C TRP A 428 0.38 10.55 7.83
N PRO A 429 1.01 9.63 8.58
CA PRO A 429 2.47 9.50 8.61
C PRO A 429 3.04 8.97 7.29
N ILE A 430 4.17 9.53 6.88
CA ILE A 430 4.93 9.10 5.70
C ILE A 430 6.22 8.44 6.18
N ARG A 431 6.34 7.13 6.01
CA ARG A 431 7.43 6.32 6.60
C ARG A 431 8.77 6.55 5.91
N GLU A 432 8.76 6.58 4.58
CA GLU A 432 9.96 6.70 3.74
C GLU A 432 9.79 7.86 2.75
N PRO A 433 9.92 9.13 3.20
CA PRO A 433 9.58 10.30 2.40
C PRO A 433 10.38 10.40 1.09
N VAL A 434 11.66 10.00 1.12
CA VAL A 434 12.55 10.09 -0.04
C VAL A 434 12.19 9.05 -1.11
N GLU A 435 11.95 7.80 -0.70
CA GLU A 435 11.57 6.74 -1.64
C GLU A 435 10.20 6.99 -2.24
N PHE A 436 9.25 7.41 -1.40
CA PHE A 436 7.91 7.78 -1.86
C PHE A 436 7.95 8.97 -2.83
N LEU A 437 8.77 10.00 -2.58
CA LEU A 437 8.94 11.11 -3.52
C LEU A 437 9.50 10.64 -4.87
N ARG A 438 10.49 9.74 -4.89
CA ARG A 438 11.00 9.16 -6.14
C ARG A 438 9.92 8.39 -6.90
N ALA A 439 9.10 7.62 -6.18
CA ALA A 439 7.99 6.89 -6.77
C ALA A 439 6.93 7.83 -7.38
N CYS A 440 6.58 8.92 -6.68
CA CYS A 440 5.68 9.95 -7.22
C CYS A 440 6.25 10.61 -8.48
N LEU A 441 7.55 10.94 -8.51
CA LEU A 441 8.21 11.49 -9.70
C LEU A 441 8.19 10.51 -10.88
N SER A 442 8.43 9.22 -10.62
CA SER A 442 8.33 8.18 -11.65
C SER A 442 6.89 8.03 -12.16
N ALA A 443 5.90 7.98 -11.27
CA ALA A 443 4.50 7.88 -11.63
C ALA A 443 4.03 9.09 -12.45
N TRP A 444 4.50 10.29 -12.10
CA TRP A 444 4.21 11.52 -12.85
C TRP A 444 4.78 11.47 -14.26
N GLN A 445 6.05 11.06 -14.39
CA GLN A 445 6.71 10.91 -15.68
C GLN A 445 6.00 9.86 -16.54
N ASP A 446 5.60 8.73 -15.96
CA ASP A 446 4.86 7.67 -16.65
C ASP A 446 3.49 8.14 -17.15
N GLU A 447 2.79 8.97 -16.37
CA GLU A 447 1.48 9.50 -16.75
C GLU A 447 1.59 10.55 -17.88
N ILE A 448 2.62 11.40 -17.85
CA ILE A 448 2.89 12.38 -18.93
C ILE A 448 3.35 11.66 -20.21
N THR A 449 4.20 10.65 -20.08
CA THR A 449 4.80 9.93 -21.23
C THR A 449 4.07 8.65 -21.58
N ARG A 450 2.80 8.55 -21.17
CA ARG A 450 1.97 7.36 -21.33
C ARG A 450 1.98 6.88 -22.78
N LYS A 451 2.55 5.70 -22.99
CA LYS A 451 2.62 5.05 -24.31
C LYS A 451 1.34 4.23 -24.56
N PRO A 452 0.92 4.08 -25.82
CA PRO A 452 -0.15 3.15 -26.16
C PRO A 452 0.24 1.72 -25.78
N ALA A 453 -0.77 0.86 -25.55
CA ALA A 453 -0.56 -0.54 -25.22
C ALA A 453 0.36 -1.25 -26.23
N GLN A 454 1.16 -2.21 -25.73
CA GLN A 454 2.14 -2.94 -26.57
C GLN A 454 1.49 -3.74 -27.71
N MET A 455 0.22 -4.14 -27.56
CA MET A 455 -0.56 -4.79 -28.62
C MET A 455 -2.02 -4.35 -28.57
N SER A 456 -2.68 -4.35 -29.74
CA SER A 456 -4.13 -4.10 -29.84
C SER A 456 -4.95 -5.33 -29.44
N VAL A 457 -6.27 -5.15 -29.26
CA VAL A 457 -7.19 -6.27 -28.97
C VAL A 457 -7.15 -7.30 -30.11
N GLU A 458 -7.08 -6.86 -31.36
CA GLU A 458 -7.01 -7.71 -32.54
C GLU A 458 -5.72 -8.54 -32.56
N GLN A 459 -4.58 -7.90 -32.26
CA GLN A 459 -3.28 -8.58 -32.19
C GLN A 459 -3.24 -9.59 -31.03
N ALA A 460 -3.81 -9.25 -29.87
CA ALA A 460 -3.90 -10.19 -28.75
C ALA A 460 -4.79 -11.39 -29.07
N CYS A 461 -5.91 -11.17 -29.79
CA CYS A 461 -6.78 -12.24 -30.28
C CYS A 461 -6.05 -13.15 -31.27
N GLU A 462 -5.32 -12.58 -32.23
CA GLU A 462 -4.53 -13.33 -33.21
C GLU A 462 -3.47 -14.20 -32.52
N ARG A 463 -2.76 -13.66 -31.51
CA ARG A 463 -1.76 -14.40 -30.74
C ARG A 463 -2.34 -15.58 -29.97
N LEU A 464 -3.55 -15.45 -29.44
CA LEU A 464 -4.26 -16.56 -28.79
C LEU A 464 -5.04 -17.46 -29.78
N GLY A 465 -5.11 -17.10 -31.06
CA GLY A 465 -5.92 -17.82 -32.05
C GLY A 465 -7.43 -17.72 -31.80
N LEU A 466 -7.89 -16.58 -31.29
CA LEU A 466 -9.29 -16.27 -30.99
C LEU A 466 -9.92 -15.42 -32.10
N SER A 467 -11.22 -15.59 -32.34
CA SER A 467 -11.97 -14.75 -33.28
C SER A 467 -12.33 -13.40 -32.65
N THR A 468 -12.23 -12.32 -33.42
CA THR A 468 -12.67 -10.97 -33.01
C THR A 468 -14.16 -10.73 -33.24
N THR A 469 -14.81 -11.54 -34.09
CA THR A 469 -16.19 -11.34 -34.55
C THR A 469 -17.21 -12.31 -33.94
N ASP A 470 -16.79 -13.51 -33.52
CA ASP A 470 -17.69 -14.52 -32.95
C ASP A 470 -17.93 -14.32 -31.46
N SER A 471 -19.18 -14.23 -31.01
CA SER A 471 -19.52 -14.02 -29.59
C SER A 471 -19.40 -15.31 -28.74
N ALA A 472 -19.48 -16.49 -29.35
CA ALA A 472 -19.42 -17.79 -28.65
C ALA A 472 -17.99 -18.41 -28.60
N ALA A 473 -17.08 -17.94 -29.46
CA ALA A 473 -15.68 -18.39 -29.55
C ALA A 473 -14.69 -17.21 -29.56
N GLY A 474 -15.15 -16.03 -29.15
CA GLY A 474 -14.36 -14.81 -29.17
C GLY A 474 -13.78 -14.46 -27.82
N TRP A 475 -12.95 -13.42 -27.82
CA TRP A 475 -12.19 -12.96 -26.66
C TRP A 475 -13.04 -12.45 -25.48
N LYS A 476 -14.34 -12.19 -25.69
CA LYS A 476 -15.27 -11.82 -24.62
C LYS A 476 -15.65 -12.99 -23.71
N ASP A 477 -15.49 -14.23 -24.17
CA ASP A 477 -15.66 -15.42 -23.35
C ASP A 477 -14.35 -15.77 -22.64
N THR A 478 -14.31 -15.53 -21.32
CA THR A 478 -13.16 -15.84 -20.47
C THR A 478 -12.76 -17.31 -20.53
N SER A 479 -13.71 -18.22 -20.78
CA SER A 479 -13.43 -19.66 -20.88
C SER A 479 -12.74 -20.03 -22.19
N ALA A 480 -13.13 -19.42 -23.31
CA ALA A 480 -12.43 -19.54 -24.59
C ALA A 480 -11.00 -19.00 -24.52
N VAL A 481 -10.82 -17.80 -23.94
CA VAL A 481 -9.50 -17.18 -23.72
C VAL A 481 -8.58 -18.08 -22.89
N ARG A 482 -9.11 -18.66 -21.80
CA ARG A 482 -8.37 -19.62 -20.95
C ARG A 482 -7.97 -20.88 -21.70
N ARG A 483 -8.87 -21.50 -22.46
CA ARG A 483 -8.56 -22.72 -23.24
C ARG A 483 -7.50 -22.46 -24.31
N ALA A 484 -7.61 -21.34 -25.01
CA ALA A 484 -6.64 -20.92 -26.02
C ALA A 484 -5.26 -20.70 -25.41
N TYR A 485 -5.19 -19.94 -24.31
CA TYR A 485 -3.96 -19.73 -23.56
C TYR A 485 -3.37 -21.07 -23.08
N PHE A 486 -4.14 -21.95 -22.47
CA PHE A 486 -3.65 -23.24 -21.97
C PHE A 486 -2.98 -24.08 -23.06
N LYS A 487 -3.63 -24.18 -24.22
CA LYS A 487 -3.10 -24.93 -25.37
C LYS A 487 -1.75 -24.38 -25.85
N LEU A 488 -1.59 -23.06 -25.88
CA LEU A 488 -0.39 -22.38 -26.34
C LEU A 488 0.71 -22.35 -25.27
N ALA A 489 0.36 -22.04 -24.02
CA ALA A 489 1.25 -22.05 -22.87
C ALA A 489 1.88 -23.43 -22.65
N GLN A 490 1.12 -24.51 -22.80
CA GLN A 490 1.65 -25.88 -22.71
C GLN A 490 2.65 -26.21 -23.84
N LYS A 491 2.45 -25.64 -25.04
CA LYS A 491 3.29 -25.85 -26.22
C LYS A 491 4.60 -25.08 -26.16
N TYR A 492 4.56 -23.86 -25.63
CA TYR A 492 5.71 -22.94 -25.61
C TYR A 492 6.34 -22.76 -24.23
N HIS A 493 5.98 -23.60 -23.25
CA HIS A 493 6.51 -23.51 -21.90
C HIS A 493 8.05 -23.57 -21.86
N PRO A 494 8.75 -22.65 -21.17
CA PRO A 494 10.22 -22.56 -21.17
C PRO A 494 10.93 -23.86 -20.74
N ASP A 495 10.36 -24.59 -19.76
CA ASP A 495 10.94 -25.88 -19.31
C ASP A 495 10.84 -27.01 -20.37
N LYS A 496 9.90 -26.93 -21.31
CA LYS A 496 9.71 -27.95 -22.36
C LYS A 496 10.26 -27.52 -23.72
N ASN A 497 10.37 -26.20 -23.93
CA ASN A 497 10.84 -25.59 -25.15
C ASN A 497 11.74 -24.38 -24.80
N PRO A 498 13.08 -24.58 -24.75
CA PRO A 498 14.03 -23.52 -24.40
C PRO A 498 13.94 -22.30 -25.31
N ASP A 499 13.64 -22.50 -26.59
CA ASP A 499 13.48 -21.44 -27.60
C ASP A 499 12.07 -20.82 -27.62
N GLY A 500 11.14 -21.36 -26.81
CA GLY A 500 9.75 -20.92 -26.74
C GLY A 500 9.48 -19.73 -25.81
N ARG A 501 10.50 -19.25 -25.08
CA ARG A 501 10.35 -18.24 -24.02
C ARG A 501 9.73 -16.93 -24.51
N GLU A 502 10.21 -16.39 -25.62
CA GLU A 502 9.70 -15.14 -26.17
C GLU A 502 8.22 -15.26 -26.58
N GLN A 503 7.86 -16.39 -27.21
CA GLN A 503 6.46 -16.66 -27.58
C GLN A 503 5.59 -16.83 -26.34
N PHE A 504 6.09 -17.50 -25.31
CA PHE A 504 5.39 -17.66 -24.03
C PHE A 504 5.12 -16.31 -23.35
N GLU A 505 6.10 -15.41 -23.31
CA GLU A 505 5.94 -14.05 -22.77
C GLU A 505 4.89 -13.25 -23.55
N GLN A 506 4.89 -13.33 -24.89
CA GLN A 506 3.87 -12.69 -25.73
C GLN A 506 2.47 -13.28 -25.53
N ILE A 507 2.36 -14.61 -25.40
CA ILE A 507 1.10 -15.31 -25.11
C ILE A 507 0.57 -14.91 -23.73
N ASN A 508 1.47 -14.77 -22.74
CA ASN A 508 1.12 -14.34 -21.39
C ASN A 508 0.62 -12.90 -21.37
N TYR A 509 1.32 -11.99 -22.06
CA TYR A 509 0.84 -10.62 -22.21
C TYR A 509 -0.53 -10.57 -22.89
N ALA A 510 -0.71 -11.29 -24.01
CA ALA A 510 -1.99 -11.29 -24.75
C ALA A 510 -3.16 -11.80 -23.88
N TYR A 511 -2.90 -12.83 -23.08
CA TYR A 511 -3.87 -13.37 -22.13
C TYR A 511 -4.22 -12.37 -21.04
N GLU A 512 -3.23 -11.79 -20.37
CA GLU A 512 -3.46 -10.82 -19.30
C GLU A 512 -4.14 -9.54 -19.83
N PHE A 513 -3.78 -9.09 -21.04
CA PHE A 513 -4.39 -7.93 -21.71
C PHE A 513 -5.87 -8.16 -22.07
N LEU A 514 -6.21 -9.33 -22.62
CA LEU A 514 -7.60 -9.64 -22.99
C LEU A 514 -8.49 -9.89 -21.76
N THR A 515 -7.90 -10.34 -20.66
CA THR A 515 -8.66 -10.69 -19.45
C THR A 515 -8.82 -9.54 -18.47
N SER A 516 -7.87 -8.59 -18.38
CA SER A 516 -8.03 -7.41 -17.52
C SER A 516 -8.80 -6.29 -18.21
N THR A 517 -9.83 -5.79 -17.53
CA THR A 517 -10.60 -4.62 -17.98
C THR A 517 -9.86 -3.32 -17.65
N LEU A 518 -9.10 -3.31 -16.55
CA LEU A 518 -8.31 -2.16 -16.10
C LEU A 518 -7.14 -1.86 -17.04
N VAL A 519 -6.44 -2.88 -17.54
CA VAL A 519 -5.34 -2.69 -18.50
C VAL A 519 -5.87 -2.08 -19.81
N ARG A 520 -7.04 -2.53 -20.28
CA ARG A 520 -7.67 -1.99 -21.50
C ARG A 520 -8.19 -0.57 -21.30
N ALA A 521 -8.82 -0.27 -20.16
CA ALA A 521 -9.25 1.09 -19.82
C ALA A 521 -8.06 2.05 -19.65
N SER A 522 -6.94 1.54 -19.13
CA SER A 522 -5.69 2.28 -18.97
C SER A 522 -4.91 2.46 -20.27
N SER A 523 -5.38 1.92 -21.39
CA SER A 523 -4.74 2.03 -22.70
C SER A 523 -5.23 3.22 -23.52
N SER A 524 -6.08 4.09 -22.96
CA SER A 524 -6.45 5.36 -23.57
C SER A 524 -5.20 6.26 -23.71
N SER A 525 -5.08 6.90 -24.88
CA SER A 525 -3.87 7.64 -25.27
C SER A 525 -3.72 9.01 -24.59
N SER A 526 -4.73 9.50 -23.87
CA SER A 526 -4.72 10.83 -23.26
C SER A 526 -4.28 10.77 -21.80
N PRO A 527 -3.32 11.60 -21.36
CA PRO A 527 -2.98 11.76 -19.95
C PRO A 527 -4.21 12.16 -19.13
N ASP A 528 -4.39 11.55 -17.96
CA ASP A 528 -5.47 11.91 -17.05
C ASP A 528 -5.03 13.10 -16.16
N MET A 529 -5.62 14.27 -16.39
CA MET A 529 -5.29 15.50 -15.65
C MET A 529 -5.53 15.35 -14.15
N ASN A 530 -6.57 14.61 -13.74
CA ASN A 530 -6.89 14.43 -12.32
C ASN A 530 -5.84 13.57 -11.63
N ARG A 531 -5.33 12.52 -12.31
CA ARG A 531 -4.21 11.72 -11.79
C ARG A 531 -2.95 12.56 -11.60
N ILE A 532 -2.63 13.43 -12.55
CA ILE A 532 -1.48 14.33 -12.45
C ILE A 532 -1.62 15.28 -11.25
N VAL A 533 -2.79 15.90 -11.08
CA VAL A 533 -3.10 16.77 -9.93
C VAL A 533 -2.86 16.03 -8.61
N ILE A 534 -3.39 14.81 -8.48
CA ILE A 534 -3.26 13.99 -7.27
C ILE A 534 -1.77 13.65 -6.99
N ILE A 535 -1.00 13.30 -8.02
CA ILE A 535 0.43 13.01 -7.87
C ILE A 535 1.21 14.25 -7.41
N ILE A 536 0.93 15.43 -7.99
CA ILE A 536 1.59 16.69 -7.62
C ILE A 536 1.23 17.07 -6.18
N ARG A 537 -0.05 16.97 -5.79
CA ARG A 537 -0.49 17.23 -4.41
C ARG A 537 0.17 16.28 -3.41
N ALA A 538 0.30 14.99 -3.74
CA ALA A 538 1.02 14.04 -2.89
C ALA A 538 2.48 14.48 -2.65
N GLN A 539 3.17 14.98 -3.68
CA GLN A 539 4.52 15.53 -3.53
C GLN A 539 4.55 16.78 -2.63
N SER A 540 3.56 17.67 -2.73
CA SER A 540 3.43 18.84 -1.85
C SER A 540 3.29 18.41 -0.39
N ILE A 541 2.51 17.38 -0.12
CA ILE A 541 2.32 16.82 1.23
C ILE A 541 3.64 16.27 1.79
N VAL A 542 4.40 15.55 0.97
CA VAL A 542 5.72 15.02 1.33
C VAL A 542 6.67 16.15 1.73
N TYR A 543 6.78 17.21 0.92
CA TYR A 543 7.61 18.35 1.25
C TYR A 543 7.12 19.09 2.50
N ARG A 544 5.82 19.37 2.59
CA ARG A 544 5.21 20.07 3.73
C ARG A 544 5.46 19.37 5.06
N ARG A 545 5.36 18.04 5.11
CA ARG A 545 5.46 17.25 6.35
C ARG A 545 6.91 16.86 6.69
N ASN A 546 7.81 16.78 5.71
CA ASN A 546 9.15 16.23 5.89
C ASN A 546 10.28 17.19 5.44
N LEU A 547 10.10 18.51 5.61
CA LEU A 547 11.06 19.55 5.22
C LEU A 547 12.50 19.25 5.66
N GLN A 548 12.69 18.87 6.93
CA GLN A 548 14.02 18.61 7.50
C GLN A 548 14.75 17.44 6.83
N VAL A 549 14.01 16.41 6.41
CA VAL A 549 14.58 15.22 5.74
C VAL A 549 14.93 15.53 4.29
N LEU A 550 14.19 16.44 3.66
CA LEU A 550 14.29 16.76 2.23
C LEU A 550 15.20 17.96 1.93
N SER A 551 15.49 18.82 2.92
CA SER A 551 16.33 20.02 2.76
C SER A 551 17.72 19.79 2.15
N PRO A 552 18.41 18.63 2.32
CA PRO A 552 19.70 18.39 1.70
C PRO A 552 19.61 18.12 0.19
N TYR A 553 18.43 17.81 -0.34
CA TYR A 553 18.24 17.33 -1.71
C TYR A 553 17.60 18.40 -2.60
N LYS A 554 18.09 18.49 -3.84
CA LYS A 554 17.43 19.27 -4.90
C LYS A 554 16.19 18.53 -5.39
N TYR A 555 15.12 19.26 -5.65
CA TYR A 555 13.92 18.72 -6.26
C TYR A 555 14.18 18.38 -7.73
N ALA A 556 14.17 17.08 -8.05
CA ALA A 556 14.48 16.59 -9.39
C ALA A 556 13.37 16.84 -10.42
N GLY A 557 12.15 17.17 -9.96
CA GLY A 557 10.97 17.33 -10.82
C GLY A 557 10.80 18.70 -11.47
N TYR A 558 11.73 19.66 -11.32
CA TYR A 558 11.54 21.03 -11.83
C TYR A 558 11.32 21.08 -13.34
N SER A 559 12.06 20.28 -14.11
CA SER A 559 11.88 20.23 -15.58
C SER A 559 10.46 19.82 -16.01
N GLN A 560 9.82 18.90 -15.27
CA GLN A 560 8.44 18.48 -15.51
C GLN A 560 7.46 19.54 -14.99
N LEU A 561 7.72 20.10 -13.80
CA LEU A 561 6.88 21.10 -13.15
C LEU A 561 6.74 22.37 -13.97
N ILE A 562 7.85 22.86 -14.52
CA ILE A 562 7.87 24.06 -15.36
C ILE A 562 7.09 23.81 -16.66
N LYS A 563 7.21 22.62 -17.25
CA LYS A 563 6.43 22.24 -18.44
C LYS A 563 4.93 22.21 -18.13
N THR A 564 4.54 21.62 -17.00
CA THR A 564 3.14 21.58 -16.55
C THR A 564 2.58 22.97 -16.31
N ILE A 565 3.34 23.85 -15.65
CA ILE A 565 2.96 25.25 -15.42
C ILE A 565 2.77 25.98 -16.76
N ASN A 566 3.73 25.88 -17.67
CA ASN A 566 3.65 26.53 -18.97
C ASN A 566 2.50 26.00 -19.84
N LEU A 567 2.24 24.69 -19.82
CA LEU A 567 1.14 24.08 -20.56
C LEU A 567 -0.21 24.66 -20.11
N GLU A 568 -0.43 24.72 -18.80
CA GLU A 568 -1.69 25.18 -18.23
C GLU A 568 -1.81 26.72 -18.28
N SER A 569 -0.70 27.44 -18.11
CA SER A 569 -0.67 28.91 -18.16
C SER A 569 -0.75 29.47 -19.58
N THR A 570 -0.53 28.66 -20.62
CA THR A 570 -0.73 29.05 -22.02
C THR A 570 -2.13 28.70 -22.53
N ASP A 571 -2.92 27.92 -21.79
CA ASP A 571 -4.25 27.48 -22.17
C ASP A 571 -5.30 28.62 -22.14
N ASP A 572 -5.86 28.95 -23.31
CA ASP A 572 -6.89 29.97 -23.49
C ASP A 572 -8.21 29.66 -22.78
N THR A 573 -8.44 28.38 -22.44
CA THR A 573 -9.62 27.92 -21.72
C THR A 573 -9.42 27.84 -20.21
N LEU A 574 -8.25 28.22 -19.68
CA LEU A 574 -7.90 28.14 -18.25
C LEU A 574 -8.98 28.68 -17.31
N PHE A 575 -9.58 29.82 -17.68
CA PHE A 575 -10.63 30.48 -16.90
C PHE A 575 -12.05 30.24 -17.42
N ALA A 576 -12.20 29.48 -18.51
CA ALA A 576 -13.48 29.15 -19.15
C ALA A 576 -14.05 27.79 -18.68
N ARG A 577 -13.20 26.96 -18.07
CA ARG A 577 -13.61 25.68 -17.45
C ARG A 577 -14.47 25.94 -16.21
N SER A 578 -15.30 24.96 -15.84
CA SER A 578 -16.18 25.05 -14.66
C SER A 578 -15.39 25.49 -13.41
N LYS A 579 -16.05 26.15 -12.44
CA LYS A 579 -15.42 26.54 -11.15
C LYS A 579 -14.76 25.35 -10.42
N GLU A 580 -15.18 24.13 -10.73
CA GLU A 580 -14.69 22.90 -10.12
C GLU A 580 -13.54 22.27 -10.91
N ASP A 581 -13.39 22.46 -12.23
CA ASP A 581 -12.33 21.82 -13.05
C ASP A 581 -11.25 22.79 -13.57
N GLY A 582 -11.49 24.10 -13.52
CA GLY A 582 -10.57 25.10 -14.05
C GLY A 582 -9.34 25.34 -13.17
N GLY A 583 -8.14 25.14 -13.72
CA GLY A 583 -6.87 25.57 -13.12
C GLY A 583 -6.38 24.75 -11.92
N GLN A 584 -7.02 23.64 -11.55
CA GLN A 584 -6.58 22.77 -10.44
C GLN A 584 -5.14 22.28 -10.61
N LEU A 585 -4.75 21.97 -11.85
CA LEU A 585 -3.39 21.53 -12.20
C LEU A 585 -2.36 22.63 -11.94
N LEU A 586 -2.69 23.87 -12.32
CA LEU A 586 -1.83 25.03 -12.08
C LEU A 586 -1.68 25.30 -10.59
N VAL A 587 -2.79 25.28 -9.83
CA VAL A 587 -2.78 25.48 -8.37
C VAL A 587 -1.88 24.43 -7.70
N ALA A 588 -2.06 23.15 -8.01
CA ALA A 588 -1.23 22.08 -7.44
C ALA A 588 0.25 22.25 -7.79
N ALA A 589 0.56 22.64 -9.04
CA ALA A 589 1.94 22.82 -9.50
C ALA A 589 2.63 24.01 -8.80
N VAL A 590 1.92 25.14 -8.64
CA VAL A 590 2.43 26.32 -7.93
C VAL A 590 2.59 26.03 -6.44
N GLU A 591 1.67 25.28 -5.83
CA GLU A 591 1.79 24.84 -4.44
C GLU A 591 3.05 23.97 -4.23
N LEU A 592 3.32 23.03 -5.14
CA LEU A 592 4.53 22.20 -5.07
C LEU A 592 5.81 23.04 -5.23
N CYS A 593 5.82 24.02 -6.15
CA CYS A 593 6.88 25.00 -6.25
C CYS A 593 7.12 25.71 -4.92
N TYR A 594 6.06 26.19 -4.26
CA TYR A 594 6.17 26.85 -2.97
C TYR A 594 6.81 25.96 -1.88
N TRP A 595 6.33 24.72 -1.71
CA TRP A 595 6.86 23.82 -0.67
C TRP A 595 8.30 23.36 -0.95
N THR A 596 8.65 23.12 -2.21
CA THR A 596 10.03 22.78 -2.60
C THR A 596 10.99 23.94 -2.32
N LEU A 597 10.61 25.18 -2.63
CA LEU A 597 11.40 26.38 -2.34
C LEU A 597 11.57 26.62 -0.84
N ARG A 598 10.50 26.42 -0.06
CA ARG A 598 10.55 26.55 1.40
C ARG A 598 11.49 25.54 2.07
N SER A 599 11.72 24.39 1.45
CA SER A 599 12.57 23.35 2.02
C SER A 599 14.07 23.64 1.97
N SER A 600 14.56 24.37 0.96
CA SER A 600 16.01 24.57 0.76
C SER A 600 16.32 25.69 -0.22
N ALA A 601 17.35 26.49 0.06
CA ALA A 601 17.87 27.49 -0.89
C ALA A 601 18.39 26.85 -2.20
N LEU A 602 18.86 25.60 -2.14
CA LEU A 602 19.31 24.84 -3.32
C LEU A 602 18.20 24.66 -4.36
N ASN A 603 16.94 24.60 -3.92
CA ASN A 603 15.78 24.47 -4.78
C ASN A 603 15.47 25.78 -5.51
N ALA A 604 15.69 26.93 -4.88
CA ALA A 604 15.57 28.23 -5.52
C ALA A 604 16.61 28.42 -6.63
N GLU A 605 17.86 28.02 -6.38
CA GLU A 605 18.91 28.05 -7.40
C GLU A 605 18.57 27.14 -8.59
N GLN A 606 18.09 25.93 -8.32
CA GLN A 606 17.74 24.97 -9.37
C GLN A 606 16.55 25.45 -10.21
N LEU A 607 15.48 25.94 -9.57
CA LEU A 607 14.33 26.51 -10.27
C LEU A 607 14.74 27.69 -11.18
N ARG A 608 15.64 28.57 -10.70
CA ARG A 608 16.18 29.67 -11.52
C ARG A 608 16.96 29.16 -12.73
N ARG A 609 17.85 28.17 -12.54
CA ARG A 609 18.65 27.59 -13.62
C ARG A 609 17.79 26.93 -14.69
N ASP A 610 16.70 26.30 -14.29
CA ASP A 610 15.79 25.60 -15.20
C ASP A 610 14.76 26.53 -15.86
N GLY A 611 14.86 27.86 -15.64
CA GLY A 611 13.97 28.86 -16.23
C GLY A 611 12.58 28.95 -15.57
N GLY A 612 12.42 28.38 -14.37
CA GLY A 612 11.12 28.32 -13.70
C GLY A 612 10.61 29.65 -13.16
N LEU A 613 11.49 30.62 -12.90
CA LEU A 613 11.08 31.96 -12.47
C LEU A 613 10.31 32.71 -13.58
N ASP A 614 10.76 32.59 -14.82
CA ASP A 614 10.09 33.18 -15.99
C ASP A 614 8.71 32.54 -16.22
N ALA A 615 8.61 31.21 -16.08
CA ALA A 615 7.34 30.48 -16.16
C ALA A 615 6.33 30.95 -15.09
N LEU A 616 6.78 31.12 -13.85
CA LEU A 616 5.94 31.63 -12.76
C LEU A 616 5.52 33.09 -12.99
N TYR A 617 6.44 33.95 -13.47
CA TYR A 617 6.13 35.34 -13.77
C TYR A 617 5.06 35.47 -14.86
N LYS A 618 5.20 34.76 -15.98
CA LYS A 618 4.21 34.75 -17.08
C LYS A 618 2.84 34.26 -16.61
N THR A 619 2.84 33.22 -15.77
CA THR A 619 1.61 32.70 -15.17
C THR A 619 0.94 33.76 -14.28
N PHE A 620 1.72 34.42 -13.43
CA PHE A 620 1.22 35.50 -12.58
C PHE A 620 0.63 36.64 -13.39
N GLU A 621 1.36 37.12 -14.41
CA GLU A 621 0.90 38.19 -15.31
C GLU A 621 -0.46 37.87 -15.96
N ARG A 622 -0.67 36.60 -16.36
CA ARG A 622 -1.95 36.13 -16.92
C ARG A 622 -3.08 36.06 -15.89
N CYS A 623 -2.77 35.73 -14.63
CA CYS A 623 -3.77 35.63 -13.56
C CYS A 623 -4.16 36.98 -12.96
N VAL A 624 -3.27 37.98 -12.97
CA VAL A 624 -3.49 39.31 -12.37
C VAL A 624 -4.77 39.99 -12.86
N PRO A 625 -5.08 40.07 -14.17
CA PRO A 625 -6.33 40.69 -14.66
C PRO A 625 -7.61 40.05 -14.12
N MET A 626 -7.58 38.74 -13.81
CA MET A 626 -8.72 38.00 -13.27
C MET A 626 -8.95 38.30 -11.78
N ILE A 627 -7.90 38.60 -11.04
CA ILE A 627 -7.99 39.09 -9.65
C ILE A 627 -8.65 40.48 -9.62
N THR A 628 -8.32 41.33 -10.59
CA THR A 628 -8.89 42.69 -10.73
C THR A 628 -10.35 42.67 -11.22
N ALA A 629 -10.76 41.64 -11.97
CA ALA A 629 -12.15 41.43 -12.38
C ALA A 629 -13.01 40.74 -11.29
N GLY A 630 -12.36 39.95 -10.41
CA GLY A 630 -12.99 39.23 -9.30
C GLY A 630 -13.03 39.98 -7.97
N SER A 631 -12.47 41.19 -7.87
CA SER A 631 -12.45 42.00 -6.65
C SER A 631 -13.79 42.70 -6.34
N HIS A 632 -14.88 41.95 -6.38
CA HIS A 632 -15.97 42.08 -5.42
C HIS A 632 -15.91 40.82 -4.55
N GLU A 633 -15.54 41.03 -3.28
CA GLU A 633 -15.49 40.05 -2.18
C GLU A 633 -14.16 39.33 -1.92
N ASN A 634 -13.51 39.80 -0.84
CA ASN A 634 -12.71 39.05 0.14
C ASN A 634 -11.54 38.18 -0.35
N LEU A 635 -10.34 38.75 -0.37
CA LEU A 635 -9.12 37.98 -0.03
C LEU A 635 -8.40 38.63 1.17
N ARG A 636 -8.57 37.98 2.32
CA ARG A 636 -7.65 38.06 3.47
C ARG A 636 -6.73 36.84 3.45
N SER A 637 -5.51 37.07 3.92
CA SER A 637 -4.50 36.10 4.39
C SER A 637 -3.94 35.07 3.39
N SER A 638 -2.72 35.31 2.91
CA SER A 638 -1.65 34.30 2.91
C SER A 638 -0.31 35.00 2.67
N THR A 639 0.53 34.98 3.70
CA THR A 639 1.97 35.20 3.66
C THR A 639 2.65 34.15 2.76
N ASP A 640 3.59 34.56 1.90
CA ASP A 640 4.93 33.93 1.76
C ASP A 640 5.74 34.47 0.56
N TRP A 641 6.98 34.90 0.81
CA TRP A 641 7.75 35.84 -0.02
C TRP A 641 9.22 35.49 -0.45
N PRO A 642 9.87 34.34 -0.19
CA PRO A 642 11.35 34.36 -0.21
C PRO A 642 12.06 34.39 -1.58
N VAL A 643 11.37 34.28 -2.72
CA VAL A 643 12.01 34.18 -4.06
C VAL A 643 11.87 35.45 -4.92
N LEU A 644 11.20 36.47 -4.41
CA LEU A 644 11.02 37.76 -5.10
C LEU A 644 12.11 38.81 -4.78
N ARG A 645 13.15 38.41 -4.02
CA ARG A 645 14.18 39.32 -3.46
C ARG A 645 14.91 40.19 -4.50
N GLN A 646 15.10 39.74 -5.74
CA GLN A 646 15.94 40.46 -6.71
C GLN A 646 15.19 41.45 -7.62
N SER A 647 13.90 41.20 -7.89
CA SER A 647 13.06 42.07 -8.72
C SER A 647 12.19 42.99 -7.88
N VAL A 648 11.77 42.54 -6.69
CA VAL A 648 10.68 43.22 -6.01
C VAL A 648 11.12 44.31 -5.04
N ILE A 649 12.38 44.33 -4.59
CA ILE A 649 12.88 45.55 -3.94
C ILE A 649 12.66 46.76 -4.87
N TRP A 650 12.98 46.62 -6.16
CA TRP A 650 12.79 47.65 -7.18
C TRP A 650 11.32 47.96 -7.50
N GLN A 651 10.40 47.00 -7.29
CA GLN A 651 8.97 47.21 -7.49
C GLN A 651 8.27 47.79 -6.25
N LEU A 652 8.74 47.48 -5.03
CA LEU A 652 8.16 47.99 -3.79
C LEU A 652 8.68 49.37 -3.40
N LEU A 653 9.96 49.67 -3.69
CA LEU A 653 10.57 50.94 -3.28
C LEU A 653 9.77 52.18 -3.74
N PRO A 654 9.33 52.27 -5.02
CA PRO A 654 8.60 53.44 -5.51
C PRO A 654 7.28 53.68 -4.75
N HIS A 655 6.67 52.64 -4.18
CA HIS A 655 5.41 52.78 -3.46
C HIS A 655 5.57 53.45 -2.09
N LEU A 656 6.75 53.38 -1.45
CA LEU A 656 7.02 54.08 -0.18
C LEU A 656 6.93 55.61 -0.36
N PHE A 657 7.33 56.11 -1.52
CA PHE A 657 7.36 57.54 -1.86
C PHE A 657 6.01 58.11 -2.30
N ARG A 658 4.95 57.28 -2.26
CA ARG A 658 3.57 57.70 -2.55
C ARG A 658 2.74 57.86 -1.26
N PHE A 659 3.39 57.73 -0.10
CA PHE A 659 2.77 57.92 1.20
C PHE A 659 2.63 59.41 1.51
N ASP A 660 1.41 59.82 1.85
CA ASP A 660 1.11 61.18 2.31
C ASP A 660 0.57 61.13 3.74
N TYR A 661 1.43 61.44 4.70
CA TYR A 661 1.08 61.43 6.12
C TYR A 661 0.06 62.51 6.49
N THR A 662 -0.11 63.56 5.68
CA THR A 662 -1.04 64.65 5.97
C THR A 662 -2.50 64.22 5.85
N LEU A 663 -2.79 63.17 5.06
CA LEU A 663 -4.13 62.60 4.96
C LEU A 663 -4.58 61.96 6.29
N ASP A 664 -3.66 61.28 6.98
CA ASP A 664 -3.94 60.59 8.24
C ASP A 664 -3.91 61.55 9.44
N GLU A 665 -3.05 62.57 9.41
CA GLU A 665 -2.93 63.59 10.47
C GLU A 665 -3.95 64.75 10.31
N GLY A 666 -4.55 64.90 9.13
CA GLY A 666 -5.48 65.99 8.81
C GLY A 666 -6.86 65.90 9.47
N GLY A 667 -7.16 64.82 10.21
CA GLY A 667 -8.41 64.65 10.96
C GLY A 667 -9.68 64.47 10.12
N VAL A 668 -9.55 64.37 8.79
CA VAL A 668 -10.67 64.19 7.87
C VAL A 668 -10.94 62.70 7.65
N ALA A 669 -12.18 62.28 7.92
CA ALA A 669 -12.61 60.91 7.66
C ALA A 669 -12.51 60.58 6.17
N HIS A 670 -11.69 59.60 5.83
CA HIS A 670 -11.46 59.13 4.46
C HIS A 670 -11.60 57.60 4.41
N SER A 671 -11.89 57.07 3.22
CA SER A 671 -12.00 55.63 3.00
C SER A 671 -11.38 55.26 1.66
N GLU A 672 -10.93 54.03 1.52
CA GLU A 672 -10.39 53.50 0.26
C GLU A 672 -11.39 53.55 -0.90
N LYS A 673 -12.69 53.56 -0.60
CA LYS A 673 -13.76 53.69 -1.60
C LYS A 673 -13.96 55.12 -2.11
N SER A 674 -13.52 56.11 -1.33
CA SER A 674 -13.77 57.53 -1.61
C SER A 674 -12.49 58.34 -1.90
N ASN A 675 -11.30 57.82 -1.59
CA ASN A 675 -10.04 58.54 -1.76
C ASN A 675 -8.91 57.64 -2.27
N GLN A 676 -8.38 57.95 -3.46
CA GLN A 676 -7.27 57.24 -4.07
C GLN A 676 -5.97 57.34 -3.26
N GLN A 677 -5.75 58.44 -2.52
CA GLN A 677 -4.58 58.61 -1.65
C GLN A 677 -4.64 57.68 -0.43
N ALA A 678 -5.84 57.31 0.07
CA ALA A 678 -5.98 56.32 1.14
C ALA A 678 -5.52 54.92 0.68
N VAL A 679 -5.77 54.58 -0.59
CA VAL A 679 -5.27 53.34 -1.22
C VAL A 679 -3.75 53.38 -1.35
N LEU A 680 -3.18 54.52 -1.76
CA LEU A 680 -1.72 54.70 -1.86
C LEU A 680 -1.03 54.62 -0.49
N ASN A 681 -1.62 55.21 0.56
CA ASN A 681 -1.07 55.12 1.92
C ASN A 681 -1.09 53.67 2.45
N ARG A 682 -2.18 52.92 2.22
CA ARG A 682 -2.25 51.50 2.56
C ARG A 682 -1.22 50.66 1.80
N LEU A 683 -1.04 50.94 0.51
CA LEU A 683 -0.05 50.27 -0.32
C LEU A 683 1.37 50.54 0.20
N ALA A 684 1.71 51.79 0.50
CA ALA A 684 3.00 52.17 1.06
C ALA A 684 3.30 51.48 2.40
N ARG A 685 2.32 51.41 3.32
CA ARG A 685 2.45 50.66 4.59
C ARG A 685 2.71 49.18 4.36
N SER A 686 2.01 48.58 3.41
CA SER A 686 2.16 47.16 3.07
C SER A 686 3.52 46.87 2.42
N CYS A 687 3.99 47.76 1.54
CA CYS A 687 5.33 47.69 0.95
C CYS A 687 6.42 47.87 2.00
N CYS A 688 6.25 48.80 2.94
CA CYS A 688 7.18 49.02 4.06
C CYS A 688 7.28 47.78 4.95
N GLU A 689 6.15 47.15 5.30
CA GLU A 689 6.14 45.92 6.10
C GLU A 689 6.82 44.76 5.36
N ALA A 690 6.53 44.59 4.06
CA ALA A 690 7.17 43.56 3.25
C ALA A 690 8.69 43.76 3.15
N LEU A 691 9.16 45.00 3.01
CA LEU A 691 10.59 45.35 3.00
C LEU A 691 11.24 45.15 4.38
N ALA A 692 10.55 45.47 5.48
CA ALA A 692 11.04 45.22 6.83
C ALA A 692 11.21 43.72 7.12
N CYS A 693 10.23 42.89 6.72
CA CYS A 693 10.33 41.43 6.79
C CYS A 693 11.44 40.86 5.90
N LEU A 694 11.65 41.44 4.71
CA LEU A 694 12.71 41.06 3.79
C LEU A 694 14.12 41.33 4.33
N ALA A 695 14.26 42.43 5.06
CA ALA A 695 15.50 42.89 5.67
C ALA A 695 15.84 42.19 7.00
N GLY A 696 14.91 41.39 7.55
CA GLY A 696 15.11 40.73 8.84
C GLY A 696 14.77 41.60 10.05
N PHE A 697 14.09 42.74 9.87
CA PHE A 697 13.72 43.66 10.96
C PHE A 697 12.44 43.22 11.72
N ARG A 698 12.00 41.97 11.56
CA ARG A 698 10.77 41.41 12.17
C ARG A 698 11.02 40.04 12.81
N PRO A 699 10.27 39.67 13.86
CA PRO A 699 10.36 38.33 14.47
C PRO A 699 10.10 37.21 13.44
N ASP A 700 10.76 36.07 13.59
CA ASP A 700 10.60 34.86 12.75
C ASP A 700 10.93 35.01 11.25
N THR A 701 11.73 36.02 10.88
CA THR A 701 12.25 36.19 9.51
C THR A 701 13.73 35.79 9.42
N PRO A 702 14.19 35.15 8.33
CA PRO A 702 15.59 34.72 8.20
C PRO A 702 16.53 35.92 8.06
N ASP A 703 17.63 35.90 8.83
CA ASP A 703 18.69 36.92 8.78
C ASP A 703 19.20 37.12 7.35
N ASN A 704 19.36 38.37 6.94
CA ASN A 704 19.73 38.74 5.58
C ASN A 704 20.90 39.73 5.58
N ASP A 705 22.11 39.18 5.67
CA ASP A 705 23.37 39.94 5.69
C ASP A 705 23.49 40.91 4.50
N GLY A 706 22.94 40.58 3.33
CA GLY A 706 23.00 41.43 2.14
C GLY A 706 22.16 42.71 2.25
N VAL A 707 21.04 42.68 2.98
CA VAL A 707 20.14 43.85 3.14
C VAL A 707 20.47 44.61 4.41
N GLN A 708 20.86 43.94 5.49
CA GLN A 708 21.29 44.60 6.73
C GLN A 708 22.55 45.46 6.51
N ASN A 709 23.49 45.01 5.68
CA ASN A 709 24.69 45.78 5.32
C ASN A 709 24.42 46.97 4.37
N SER A 710 23.22 47.07 3.80
CA SER A 710 22.82 48.17 2.91
C SER A 710 22.14 49.34 3.63
N VAL A 711 21.93 49.25 4.95
CA VAL A 711 21.29 50.31 5.75
C VAL A 711 22.12 50.67 6.99
N PRO A 712 23.17 51.52 6.85
CA PRO A 712 23.91 52.02 8.02
C PRO A 712 23.19 53.16 8.76
N GLN A 713 22.30 53.92 8.09
CA GLN A 713 21.87 55.23 8.60
C GLN A 713 20.59 55.26 9.44
N LEU A 714 19.82 54.17 9.55
CA LEU A 714 18.53 54.18 10.29
C LEU A 714 18.65 53.78 11.77
N HIS A 715 19.77 53.19 12.20
CA HIS A 715 19.93 52.71 13.57
C HIS A 715 20.27 53.81 14.59
N ALA A 716 20.72 54.99 14.15
CA ALA A 716 21.19 56.03 15.07
C ALA A 716 20.04 56.84 15.72
N TYR A 717 18.85 56.91 15.14
CA TYR A 717 17.86 57.94 15.49
C TYR A 717 16.95 57.68 16.72
N GLU A 718 17.05 56.52 17.39
CA GLU A 718 16.09 56.16 18.46
C GLU A 718 16.52 56.45 19.90
N GLU A 719 17.74 56.96 20.17
CA GLU A 719 18.12 57.33 21.54
C GLU A 719 17.79 58.80 21.88
N THR A 720 16.51 59.10 22.09
CA THR A 720 16.13 60.15 23.04
C THR A 720 14.89 59.76 23.86
N PRO A 721 15.01 59.53 25.17
CA PRO A 721 13.90 59.65 26.11
C PRO A 721 13.70 61.12 26.47
N GLN A 722 12.48 61.65 26.27
CA GLN A 722 12.04 62.86 26.96
C GLN A 722 11.97 62.58 28.47
N LYS A 723 13.01 62.95 29.23
CA LYS A 723 12.94 63.07 30.70
C LYS A 723 12.60 64.51 31.06
N GLY A 724 11.33 64.72 31.45
CA GLY A 724 10.95 65.81 32.35
C GLY A 724 11.35 65.46 33.80
N GLU A 725 12.03 66.42 34.42
CA GLU A 725 12.49 66.61 35.79
C GLU A 725 11.87 65.76 36.93
N GLN A 726 12.75 65.26 37.81
CA GLN A 726 12.43 64.82 39.18
C GLN A 726 12.52 66.02 40.14
N SER A 727 11.63 66.09 41.17
CA SER A 727 12.02 66.14 42.60
C SER A 727 10.86 66.44 43.57
N ALA A 728 11.02 65.90 44.79
CA ALA A 728 10.35 66.15 46.09
C ALA A 728 9.02 65.40 46.35
N GLU A 729 9.03 64.31 47.16
CA GLU A 729 8.94 64.26 48.65
C GLU A 729 7.57 64.79 49.16
N LEU A 730 6.80 64.20 50.09
CA LEU A 730 6.86 63.12 51.08
C LEU A 730 5.39 62.95 51.63
N PRO A 731 5.04 62.10 52.61
CA PRO A 731 3.88 61.18 52.58
C PRO A 731 2.93 61.48 53.79
N PRO A 732 2.38 60.53 54.59
CA PRO A 732 1.76 59.21 54.40
C PRO A 732 0.34 59.09 55.06
N SER A 733 -0.24 57.88 55.01
CA SER A 733 -0.89 57.19 56.16
C SER A 733 -2.43 57.26 56.38
N ALA A 734 -2.96 56.03 56.57
CA ALA A 734 -4.07 55.61 57.45
C ALA A 734 -5.50 56.05 57.06
N ALA A 735 -6.59 55.30 57.24
CA ALA A 735 -6.95 53.98 57.79
C ALA A 735 -8.50 53.82 57.53
N PRO A 736 -9.14 52.66 57.82
CA PRO A 736 -10.41 52.20 57.22
C PRO A 736 -11.67 52.45 58.10
N PRO A 737 -12.75 51.62 58.04
CA PRO A 737 -13.93 51.59 57.15
C PRO A 737 -15.22 52.04 57.93
N PRO A 738 -16.52 51.73 57.59
CA PRO A 738 -17.09 50.36 57.56
C PRO A 738 -18.24 50.08 56.55
N ASN A 739 -18.61 48.80 56.56
CA ASN A 739 -19.65 48.01 55.88
C ASN A 739 -21.07 48.56 55.66
N GLY A 740 -21.72 47.97 54.64
CA GLY A 740 -23.14 47.58 54.58
C GLY A 740 -23.82 47.99 53.25
N GLY A 741 -24.41 47.14 52.40
CA GLY A 741 -24.81 45.74 52.49
C GLY A 741 -25.24 45.21 51.11
N ALA A 742 -25.61 43.93 51.10
CA ALA A 742 -25.75 42.99 49.97
C ALA A 742 -26.80 43.31 48.88
N HIS A 743 -26.55 42.89 47.62
CA HIS A 743 -27.07 41.64 47.03
C HIS A 743 -26.72 41.44 45.53
N GLN A 744 -26.35 40.19 45.19
CA GLN A 744 -26.48 39.48 43.89
C GLN A 744 -25.59 40.02 42.73
N GLN A 745 -24.90 39.22 41.90
CA GLN A 745 -25.06 37.84 41.46
C GLN A 745 -23.71 37.33 40.90
N LYS A 746 -23.34 36.13 41.35
CA LYS A 746 -22.34 35.15 40.88
C LYS A 746 -21.48 35.45 39.63
N PHE A 747 -20.18 35.60 39.90
CA PHE A 747 -19.04 35.25 39.06
C PHE A 747 -18.46 33.92 39.57
N ASN A 748 -17.82 33.14 38.68
CA ASN A 748 -16.61 32.35 38.96
C ASN A 748 -16.08 31.90 37.59
N GLY A 749 -14.85 32.16 37.17
CA GLY A 749 -13.65 32.53 37.90
C GLY A 749 -12.51 31.73 37.27
N GLN A 750 -11.74 32.38 36.40
CA GLN A 750 -10.33 32.05 36.20
C GLN A 750 -9.59 32.52 37.45
N ALA A 751 -8.65 31.73 37.97
CA ALA A 751 -7.45 32.21 38.65
C ALA A 751 -6.51 31.03 38.99
N GLU A 752 -5.21 31.32 38.86
CA GLU A 752 -4.09 30.84 39.69
C GLU A 752 -3.66 29.37 39.54
N ASP A 753 -2.39 28.99 39.62
CA ASP A 753 -1.08 29.64 39.77
C ASP A 753 -0.05 28.56 39.38
N ASP A 754 1.18 28.93 39.02
CA ASP A 754 2.40 28.40 39.65
C ASP A 754 3.66 28.88 38.93
N ASP A 755 4.62 29.25 39.77
CA ASP A 755 5.89 29.92 39.56
C ASP A 755 6.96 29.11 38.79
N GLU A 756 7.96 29.90 38.35
CA GLU A 756 9.41 29.62 38.36
C GLU A 756 10.11 28.92 37.16
N GLU A 757 11.29 29.51 36.86
CA GLU A 757 12.40 29.05 36.00
C GLU A 757 12.31 29.30 34.47
N ASP A 758 12.85 30.45 34.02
CA ASP A 758 14.08 30.48 33.21
C ASP A 758 14.36 31.88 32.63
N LEU A 759 15.00 32.72 33.45
CA LEU A 759 15.64 33.98 33.06
C LEU A 759 17.09 33.71 32.61
N VAL A 760 17.32 32.99 31.52
CA VAL A 760 18.66 32.88 30.91
C VAL A 760 18.60 32.76 29.38
N ASN A 761 18.32 33.87 28.70
CA ASN A 761 18.85 34.29 27.38
C ASN A 761 17.91 35.30 26.69
N ALA A 762 17.81 36.51 27.24
CA ALA A 762 17.27 37.63 26.49
C ALA A 762 18.36 38.17 25.54
N LYS A 763 18.23 37.90 24.24
CA LYS A 763 18.88 38.68 23.19
C LYS A 763 18.49 40.17 23.36
N PRO A 764 19.36 41.13 23.03
CA PRO A 764 19.03 42.55 23.15
C PRO A 764 17.76 42.85 22.34
N ALA A 765 16.78 43.48 23.00
CA ALA A 765 15.51 43.85 22.40
C ALA A 765 15.75 44.82 21.24
N VAL A 766 15.57 44.34 20.00
CA VAL A 766 15.47 45.18 18.81
C VAL A 766 14.20 46.03 19.00
N VAL A 767 14.38 47.34 19.15
CA VAL A 767 13.28 48.30 19.25
C VAL A 767 12.45 48.22 17.96
N GLN A 768 11.16 47.96 18.11
CA GLN A 768 10.25 47.69 17.00
C GLN A 768 9.79 49.02 16.38
N CYS A 769 10.49 49.48 15.33
CA CYS A 769 10.15 50.74 14.66
C CYS A 769 8.78 50.63 13.95
N ARG A 770 7.88 51.61 14.17
CA ARG A 770 6.56 51.69 13.49
C ARG A 770 6.73 52.18 12.06
N ASN A 771 6.19 51.44 11.08
CA ASN A 771 6.28 51.76 9.64
C ASN A 771 5.90 53.21 9.29
N ASP A 772 4.92 53.78 9.97
CA ASP A 772 4.43 55.14 9.70
C ASP A 772 5.51 56.21 10.00
N SER A 773 6.38 55.99 10.98
CA SER A 773 7.50 56.91 11.27
C SER A 773 8.56 56.89 10.15
N VAL A 774 8.89 55.71 9.65
CA VAL A 774 9.83 55.51 8.54
C VAL A 774 9.26 56.11 7.24
N LEU A 775 8.00 55.83 6.95
CA LEU A 775 7.31 56.39 5.79
C LEU A 775 7.21 57.91 5.84
N LYS A 776 7.00 58.48 7.03
CA LYS A 776 7.00 59.94 7.24
C LYS A 776 8.37 60.54 6.96
N LEU A 777 9.44 59.96 7.50
CA LEU A 777 10.82 60.39 7.25
C LEU A 777 11.18 60.32 5.76
N LEU A 778 10.83 59.22 5.09
CA LEU A 778 11.09 59.03 3.67
C LEU A 778 10.36 60.05 2.79
N ASN A 779 9.22 60.61 3.23
CA ASN A 779 8.44 61.58 2.47
C ASN A 779 8.57 63.02 3.00
N SER A 780 9.43 63.26 4.00
CA SER A 780 9.77 64.59 4.50
C SER A 780 11.13 65.05 3.95
N ASN A 781 11.42 66.35 4.11
CA ASN A 781 12.78 66.87 3.94
C ASN A 781 13.45 66.91 5.31
N THR A 782 14.66 66.39 5.39
CA THR A 782 15.48 66.32 6.59
C THR A 782 16.89 66.75 6.22
N GLU A 783 17.41 67.77 6.90
CA GLU A 783 18.80 68.19 6.77
C GLU A 783 19.36 68.41 8.17
N ASP A 784 20.04 67.39 8.67
CA ASP A 784 20.66 67.39 9.98
C ASP A 784 22.06 66.74 9.89
N PRO A 785 22.87 66.79 10.96
CA PRO A 785 24.24 66.27 10.93
C PRO A 785 24.38 64.79 10.57
N TYR A 786 23.31 63.98 10.57
CA TYR A 786 23.34 62.55 10.22
C TYR A 786 22.71 62.25 8.85
N LEU A 787 21.78 63.07 8.37
CA LEU A 787 21.01 62.80 7.17
C LEU A 787 20.77 64.07 6.35
N ILE A 788 21.21 64.02 5.09
CA ILE A 788 20.78 64.94 4.04
C ILE A 788 19.79 64.19 3.17
N TRP A 789 18.51 64.53 3.30
CA TRP A 789 17.40 63.91 2.60
C TRP A 789 16.39 64.95 2.13
N ASP A 790 16.36 65.22 0.84
CA ASP A 790 15.47 66.20 0.23
C ASP A 790 14.83 65.66 -1.06
N ASN A 791 14.08 66.51 -1.77
CA ASN A 791 13.47 66.13 -3.04
C ASN A 791 14.52 65.70 -4.10
N SER A 792 15.73 66.24 -4.05
CA SER A 792 16.79 65.95 -5.02
C SER A 792 17.44 64.59 -4.76
N THR A 793 17.75 64.27 -3.50
CA THR A 793 18.29 62.96 -3.11
C THR A 793 17.25 61.84 -3.32
N ARG A 794 15.96 62.15 -3.12
CA ARG A 794 14.86 61.23 -3.43
C ARG A 794 14.71 60.95 -4.92
N ALA A 795 14.79 61.98 -5.76
CA ALA A 795 14.74 61.82 -7.20
C ALA A 795 15.93 61.00 -7.73
N GLU A 796 17.13 61.24 -7.21
CA GLU A 796 18.34 60.47 -7.57
C GLU A 796 18.20 58.98 -7.24
N LEU A 797 17.64 58.65 -6.06
CA LEU A 797 17.35 57.26 -5.68
C LEU A 797 16.27 56.64 -6.58
N LEU A 798 15.19 57.37 -6.88
CA LEU A 798 14.11 56.87 -7.74
C LEU A 798 14.59 56.63 -9.17
N ASP A 799 15.44 57.49 -9.73
CA ASP A 799 16.05 57.29 -11.04
C ASP A 799 16.94 56.03 -11.08
N PHE A 800 17.70 55.81 -10.00
CA PHE A 800 18.48 54.58 -9.84
C PHE A 800 17.59 53.33 -9.76
N VAL A 801 16.49 53.39 -9.01
CA VAL A 801 15.51 52.30 -8.89
C VAL A 801 14.81 52.02 -10.21
N ASP A 802 14.36 53.05 -10.94
CA ASP A 802 13.66 52.89 -12.21
C ASP A 802 14.58 52.35 -13.32
N LYS A 803 15.88 52.68 -13.28
CA LYS A 803 16.87 52.07 -14.17
C LYS A 803 16.99 50.56 -13.95
N HIS A 804 16.95 50.09 -12.71
CA HIS A 804 17.01 48.66 -12.37
C HIS A 804 15.67 47.96 -12.61
N ARG A 805 14.55 48.66 -12.42
CA ARG A 805 13.19 48.16 -12.67
C ARG A 805 12.95 47.83 -14.15
N ASN A 806 13.57 48.58 -15.05
CA ASN A 806 13.41 48.45 -16.50
C ASN A 806 14.58 47.69 -17.18
N SER A 807 15.57 47.22 -16.42
CA SER A 807 16.70 46.44 -16.94
C SER A 807 16.38 44.96 -17.00
N HIS A 808 16.69 44.31 -18.13
CA HIS A 808 16.60 42.85 -18.28
C HIS A 808 17.89 42.11 -17.85
N GLU A 809 18.95 42.84 -17.52
CA GLU A 809 20.22 42.31 -17.05
C GLU A 809 20.37 42.55 -15.53
N ASN A 810 20.95 41.56 -14.83
CA ASN A 810 21.25 41.65 -13.40
C ASN A 810 22.41 42.63 -13.20
N THR A 811 22.08 43.89 -12.91
CA THR A 811 23.02 45.03 -12.93
C THR A 811 23.65 45.33 -11.56
N SER A 812 23.18 44.69 -10.50
CA SER A 812 23.65 44.89 -9.13
C SER A 812 24.01 43.57 -8.45
N GLU A 813 25.30 43.38 -8.11
CA GLU A 813 25.78 42.24 -7.32
C GLU A 813 25.58 42.45 -5.81
N LEU A 814 25.33 43.68 -5.37
CA LEU A 814 25.23 44.09 -3.96
C LEU A 814 23.83 44.60 -3.58
N PHE A 815 22.80 44.26 -4.35
CA PHE A 815 21.40 44.62 -4.06
C PHE A 815 21.15 46.13 -3.89
N GLY A 816 21.92 46.97 -4.59
CA GLY A 816 21.84 48.42 -4.53
C GLY A 816 22.76 49.08 -3.51
N ALA A 817 23.55 48.33 -2.73
CA ALA A 817 24.51 48.90 -1.77
C ALA A 817 25.66 49.68 -2.44
N GLU A 818 25.85 49.53 -3.75
CA GLU A 818 26.75 50.36 -4.55
C GLU A 818 26.23 51.78 -4.82
N PHE A 819 24.94 52.05 -4.57
CA PHE A 819 24.36 53.38 -4.75
C PHE A 819 24.96 54.37 -3.75
N LYS A 820 25.41 55.51 -4.27
CA LYS A 820 25.91 56.64 -3.48
C LYS A 820 25.27 57.91 -3.97
N LEU A 821 24.71 58.69 -3.06
CA LEU A 821 24.15 60.00 -3.35
C LEU A 821 25.26 60.95 -3.81
N SER A 822 25.03 61.60 -4.95
CA SER A 822 25.94 62.57 -5.55
C SER A 822 26.30 63.71 -4.58
N VAL A 823 25.34 64.12 -3.75
CA VAL A 823 25.49 65.17 -2.73
C VAL A 823 26.60 64.82 -1.72
N TYR A 824 26.79 63.54 -1.39
CA TYR A 824 27.78 63.13 -0.39
C TYR A 824 29.23 63.26 -0.90
N ALA A 825 29.44 63.30 -2.22
CA ALA A 825 30.78 63.45 -2.79
C ALA A 825 31.41 64.82 -2.49
N ALA A 826 30.60 65.84 -2.19
CA ALA A 826 31.02 67.20 -1.88
C ALA A 826 31.11 67.48 -0.36
N GLU A 827 30.74 66.52 0.49
CA GLU A 827 30.65 66.70 1.94
C GLU A 827 31.83 66.08 2.70
N LEU A 828 32.26 66.73 3.79
CA LEU A 828 33.23 66.16 4.72
C LEU A 828 32.49 65.35 5.80
N VAL A 829 32.62 64.03 5.74
CA VAL A 829 32.01 63.10 6.70
C VAL A 829 33.06 62.56 7.67
N VAL A 830 32.83 62.72 8.98
CA VAL A 830 33.70 62.18 10.05
C VAL A 830 32.83 61.38 11.02
N GLY A 831 33.07 60.07 11.13
CA GLY A 831 32.30 59.21 12.04
C GLY A 831 30.79 59.25 11.78
N GLU A 832 30.38 59.23 10.51
CA GLU A 832 28.98 59.34 10.03
C GLU A 832 28.34 60.73 10.15
N ILE A 833 29.10 61.75 10.55
CA ILE A 833 28.60 63.11 10.73
C ILE A 833 29.00 64.01 9.57
N PHE A 834 28.03 64.68 8.96
CA PHE A 834 28.23 65.76 7.99
C PHE A 834 28.74 67.02 8.71
N VAL A 835 30.06 67.20 8.73
CA VAL A 835 30.75 68.23 9.52
C VAL A 835 30.26 69.65 9.17
N ARG A 836 29.95 69.89 7.90
CA ARG A 836 29.38 71.18 7.44
C ARG A 836 28.06 71.48 8.14
N ILE A 837 27.16 70.49 8.22
CA ILE A 837 25.82 70.66 8.81
C ILE A 837 25.91 70.76 10.33
N TYR A 838 26.77 69.96 10.96
CA TYR A 838 27.04 70.07 12.40
C TYR A 838 27.56 71.46 12.77
N ASN A 839 28.48 72.03 11.99
CA ASN A 839 28.98 73.39 12.23
C ASN A 839 27.89 74.46 12.09
N THR A 840 26.86 74.23 11.26
CA THR A 840 25.69 75.12 11.15
C THR A 840 24.63 74.87 12.22
N GLN A 841 24.64 73.69 12.87
CA GLN A 841 23.71 73.28 13.91
C GLN A 841 24.49 72.82 15.17
N PRO A 842 25.27 73.70 15.83
CA PRO A 842 26.21 73.29 16.88
C PRO A 842 25.53 72.77 18.16
N GLU A 843 24.25 73.08 18.37
CA GLU A 843 23.46 72.56 19.50
C GLU A 843 22.85 71.18 19.22
N PHE A 844 22.99 70.66 18.00
CA PHE A 844 22.49 69.34 17.65
C PHE A 844 23.21 68.26 18.47
N LYS A 845 22.46 67.50 19.26
CA LYS A 845 23.05 66.46 20.12
C LYS A 845 23.45 65.26 19.27
N LEU A 846 24.75 65.01 19.19
CA LEU A 846 25.27 63.80 18.56
C LEU A 846 24.97 62.58 19.44
N LEU A 847 24.48 61.51 18.83
CA LEU A 847 24.23 60.22 19.46
C LEU A 847 25.59 59.52 19.61
N ILE A 848 26.07 59.40 20.85
CA ILE A 848 27.40 58.85 21.13
C ILE A 848 27.30 57.32 21.20
N SER A 849 27.60 56.62 20.11
CA SER A 849 27.82 55.18 20.14
C SER A 849 29.30 54.89 20.43
N TRP A 850 29.67 54.71 21.69
CA TRP A 850 30.95 54.06 22.00
C TRP A 850 30.83 52.57 21.70
N THR A 851 31.37 52.12 20.58
CA THR A 851 31.63 50.70 20.34
C THR A 851 33.11 50.43 20.63
N SER A 852 33.38 49.67 21.69
CA SER A 852 34.66 49.01 21.96
C SER A 852 34.65 47.59 21.43
#